data_AF-A0A9P1BS22-F1
#
_entry.id   AF-A0A9P1BS22-F1
#
_cell.length_a   1.000
_cell.length_b   1.000
_cell.length_c   1.000
_cell.angle_alpha   90.00
_cell.angle_beta   90.00
_cell.angle_gamma   90.00
#
_symmetry.space_group_name_H-M   'P 1'
#
loop_
_entity.id
_entity.type
_entity.pdbx_description
1 polymer ?
#
loop_
_entity_poly.entity_id
_entity_poly.type
_entity_poly.pdbx_seq_one_letter_code
_entity_poly.pdbx_strand_id
1 'polypeptide(L)'
;MFVDKWQPHSFQSFNAKIETDGIQVSHRPSSIKLKVNCFRLVFEAPIFHYHYDLDGEAAATATRNPPEERRLLEAVWSELEGKLSVFCLRLPGHIFSPTGFVEGFKISKRIGSKDFSMIVSFHEKLSSTNGVASVVAQHIINQLASPARKVGRRMYKEHVAVDPGKSSMNTMHSLSVLHSYGLQSPLLLLDLMNRPVHEKTIIDVLRTVMPGVDIFQHSLDPEMRTEWLQCCVSATVVTVYNNRVYKIKKVHFDMTPESVFTMNRKGGADVNISLQYYVELFYACTVKYKSQPVLEAFPDKPSERVFLLPEFCHLIGTDEESNQKRLMETLKRLKASPQERFDAVLQAVGKDLKDDICAKWGCKLDKKPLMVEGRCLANEKWHVAFEEDQRFQVDEEGNFTRWLRHGLQDAREIENWLLIYPEMDEPVLDIWINSLRTTAQTGFKMALGEPIRLMCSDPRVELPELLQRHVIIGQTQFVLLMTPSNDSWKVYRLFKEWTCCQLPVPSQVIKSDTIRKRQSTGMILARIVQQMNAKSWGPLWHILPEEKETPVFEKFYRHPVMMLGINIYQTSGGHRWMALVASLNKACSQFYSGAKECTDSASLSVNLQNLFRDALLDFADNNDRQVPQHLVIYRGFVEDEDYPSLEVELKSLQAVLNVAAKQIREEYVPEITYIAVAKQDDMRIFSLRPDVANIANPESGTVVDDPKICSSTFPSFYAINQSTTKGTAVPAHFSVLKKPENMSMDFIQSLTYRLSLLYYNSNAAIRLPAPLMYAHRLAKFAGTDAAWNAVAVPSPAEKALPWFPGIGKLRRQRRLQRKANQVNPQEASAASPHLYGAAEILTLREHNFDAKIFHLHTPKAAGCSVVSDLSSLVGRKNIYSDERCFRLSDSANFTALQDRVVMIRQPREHVFSQYQFCKLASDPGYRSTLRYLRGLPGQTNFHLANSFQNWTDEWTRSPRYGRYSIYEDYEFCYCPHNLQASRLACQNDNFCSATVDLDAAKRSLDAATMLGVTEAYHESLCLFHAHLMGELPDHCNCESPDWNSYKETKETHGESYEGSIEDMPAETIAQVDAMTQQDRAIYQRGVKRFVADVQKMEKRFGTKSDVSAPAIRPVSPEALEQRPQTALPGNSAGLRVFLAQPVEDRWLRTTSRDAKLKPSTADHQLISSRSATCREFLRHGARSQWEREKPVSAMSSFAHGYTMLWGVNFFSRRGSQRP
;
A
#
# COMPACT_ATOMS: atom_id res chain seq x y z
N MET A 1 25.47 10.27 -14.77
CA MET A 1 24.54 11.38 -14.47
C MET A 1 23.91 12.03 -15.70
N PHE A 2 24.64 12.33 -16.79
CA PHE A 2 24.00 12.95 -17.96
C PHE A 2 23.41 11.94 -18.95
N VAL A 3 24.07 10.78 -19.13
CA VAL A 3 23.52 9.62 -19.86
C VAL A 3 22.11 9.28 -19.36
N ASP A 4 21.94 9.26 -18.03
CA ASP A 4 20.70 8.90 -17.32
C ASP A 4 19.58 9.95 -17.39
N LYS A 5 19.78 11.07 -18.08
CA LYS A 5 18.76 12.12 -18.26
C LYS A 5 18.55 12.57 -19.71
N TRP A 6 19.36 12.06 -20.65
CA TRP A 6 19.28 12.48 -22.05
C TRP A 6 19.22 11.34 -23.06
N GLN A 7 19.70 10.13 -22.73
CA GLN A 7 19.11 8.97 -23.39
C GLN A 7 17.63 8.92 -22.96
N PRO A 8 16.67 8.69 -23.88
CA PRO A 8 15.36 8.22 -23.45
C PRO A 8 15.63 6.92 -22.71
N HIS A 9 15.35 6.89 -21.40
CA HIS A 9 15.60 5.73 -20.55
C HIS A 9 15.11 4.48 -21.28
N SER A 10 16.03 3.57 -21.60
CA SER A 10 15.73 2.32 -22.27
C SER A 10 15.10 1.36 -21.25
N PHE A 11 13.88 1.68 -20.82
CA PHE A 11 13.07 0.90 -19.90
C PHE A 11 12.74 -0.44 -20.55
N GLN A 12 13.63 -1.43 -20.45
CA GLN A 12 13.53 -2.72 -21.15
C GLN A 12 12.21 -3.47 -20.85
N SER A 13 11.56 -3.14 -19.72
CA SER A 13 10.27 -3.69 -19.31
C SER A 13 9.03 -3.06 -19.97
N PHE A 14 9.19 -1.85 -20.55
CA PHE A 14 8.14 -1.11 -21.26
C PHE A 14 8.35 -1.23 -22.77
N ASN A 15 7.31 -1.68 -23.49
CA ASN A 15 7.40 -2.09 -24.89
C ASN A 15 6.33 -1.45 -25.80
N ALA A 16 5.62 -0.41 -25.34
CA ALA A 16 4.71 0.37 -26.18
C ALA A 16 5.51 1.21 -27.20
N LYS A 17 5.91 0.57 -28.30
CA LYS A 17 6.51 1.23 -29.46
C LYS A 17 5.52 2.25 -30.03
N ILE A 18 6.05 3.37 -30.51
CA ILE A 18 5.36 4.16 -31.53
C ILE A 18 5.48 3.35 -32.82
N GLU A 19 4.34 3.01 -33.43
CA GLU A 19 4.30 2.31 -34.72
C GLU A 19 4.88 3.26 -35.79
N THR A 20 5.94 2.82 -36.48
CA THR A 20 6.76 3.68 -37.35
C THR A 20 6.21 3.83 -38.77
N ASP A 21 5.25 3.00 -39.16
CA ASP A 21 4.61 2.99 -40.48
C ASP A 21 3.55 4.08 -40.58
N GLY A 22 3.99 5.32 -40.32
CA GLY A 22 3.14 6.48 -40.04
C GLY A 22 2.59 6.48 -38.62
N ILE A 23 2.42 7.66 -38.03
CA ILE A 23 1.53 7.78 -36.88
C ILE A 23 0.13 7.41 -37.37
N GLN A 24 -0.43 6.30 -36.87
CA GLN A 24 -1.86 6.00 -37.04
C GLN A 24 -2.70 7.00 -36.25
N VAL A 25 -2.85 8.20 -36.81
CA VAL A 25 -3.91 9.12 -36.44
C VAL A 25 -5.22 8.41 -36.80
N SER A 26 -5.94 7.99 -35.75
CA SER A 26 -7.23 7.29 -35.81
C SER A 26 -8.09 7.68 -37.02
N HIS A 27 -8.44 6.71 -37.87
CA HIS A 27 -9.14 6.96 -39.13
C HIS A 27 -10.66 7.23 -38.95
N ARG A 28 -11.08 7.86 -37.85
CA ARG A 28 -12.48 8.30 -37.62
C ARG A 28 -12.70 9.72 -38.17
N PRO A 29 -13.71 9.97 -39.02
CA PRO A 29 -13.83 11.21 -39.81
C PRO A 29 -14.28 12.47 -39.03
N SER A 30 -14.40 12.41 -37.70
CA SER A 30 -14.90 13.50 -36.85
C SER A 30 -13.78 14.32 -36.20
N SER A 31 -12.86 14.86 -37.01
CA SER A 31 -11.76 15.70 -36.55
C SER A 31 -12.23 17.12 -36.19
N ILE A 32 -12.08 17.52 -34.93
CA ILE A 32 -12.34 18.90 -34.45
C ILE A 32 -11.03 19.67 -34.29
N LYS A 33 -11.03 20.95 -34.68
CA LYS A 33 -9.85 21.82 -34.60
C LYS A 33 -9.86 22.62 -33.30
N LEU A 34 -8.83 22.44 -32.49
CA LEU A 34 -8.73 22.96 -31.13
C LEU A 34 -7.52 23.88 -31.00
N LYS A 35 -7.64 24.90 -30.16
CA LYS A 35 -6.49 25.75 -29.75
C LYS A 35 -5.89 25.19 -28.47
N VAL A 36 -4.57 25.32 -28.32
CA VAL A 36 -3.88 25.07 -27.04
C VAL A 36 -3.06 26.27 -26.60
N ASN A 37 -2.75 26.35 -25.30
CA ASN A 37 -1.86 27.37 -24.73
C ASN A 37 -0.35 27.10 -24.97
N CYS A 38 -0.04 26.52 -26.13
CA CYS A 38 1.33 26.24 -26.58
C CYS A 38 1.73 27.17 -27.73
N PHE A 39 2.97 27.65 -27.71
CA PHE A 39 3.53 28.59 -28.68
C PHE A 39 4.85 28.04 -29.22
N ARG A 40 5.18 28.30 -30.48
CA ARG A 40 6.33 27.65 -31.16
C ARG A 40 7.60 28.46 -31.02
N LEU A 41 8.69 27.86 -30.54
CA LEU A 41 10.02 28.50 -30.53
C LEU A 41 10.80 28.06 -31.77
N VAL A 42 10.71 28.86 -32.84
CA VAL A 42 11.35 28.59 -34.14
C VAL A 42 12.81 29.02 -34.10
N PHE A 43 13.73 28.07 -34.21
CA PHE A 43 15.14 28.37 -34.44
C PHE A 43 15.38 28.64 -35.93
N GLU A 44 15.89 29.82 -36.25
CA GLU A 44 16.27 30.23 -37.61
C GLU A 44 17.79 30.04 -37.83
N ALA A 45 18.58 30.13 -36.77
CA ALA A 45 19.99 29.77 -36.74
C ALA A 45 20.22 28.34 -36.20
N PRO A 46 21.24 27.62 -36.68
CA PRO A 46 21.71 26.37 -36.09
C PRO A 46 22.42 26.62 -34.75
N ILE A 47 22.43 25.61 -33.88
CA ILE A 47 23.13 25.68 -32.59
C ILE A 47 24.46 24.94 -32.70
N PHE A 48 25.56 25.59 -32.34
CA PHE A 48 26.89 24.97 -32.26
C PHE A 48 27.05 24.28 -30.91
N HIS A 49 27.48 23.02 -30.92
CA HIS A 49 27.77 22.21 -29.74
C HIS A 49 29.28 22.01 -29.63
N TYR A 50 29.81 22.32 -28.45
CA TYR A 50 31.20 22.10 -28.09
C TYR A 50 31.30 21.17 -26.89
N HIS A 51 32.36 20.38 -26.84
CA HIS A 51 32.85 19.80 -25.61
C HIS A 51 33.87 20.73 -24.95
N TYR A 52 34.00 20.63 -23.64
CA TYR A 52 35.14 21.22 -22.93
C TYR A 52 35.81 20.21 -22.03
N ASP A 53 37.13 20.12 -22.17
CA ASP A 53 38.01 19.39 -21.27
C ASP A 53 38.76 20.37 -20.37
N LEU A 54 38.96 19.98 -19.12
CA LEU A 54 39.72 20.75 -18.13
C LEU A 54 41.10 20.11 -17.98
N ASP A 55 42.16 20.92 -18.04
CA ASP A 55 43.56 20.48 -18.12
C ASP A 55 44.43 21.20 -17.09
N GLY A 56 45.38 20.46 -16.49
CA GLY A 56 46.16 20.82 -15.31
C GLY A 56 45.68 20.15 -14.00
N GLU A 57 46.49 20.20 -12.94
CA GLU A 57 46.23 19.51 -11.66
C GLU A 57 44.85 19.79 -11.03
N ALA A 58 44.28 20.98 -11.25
CA ALA A 58 42.97 21.36 -10.71
C ALA A 58 41.79 20.57 -11.33
N ALA A 59 41.97 20.02 -12.54
CA ALA A 59 40.91 19.30 -13.26
C ALA A 59 40.56 17.95 -12.60
N ALA A 60 41.55 17.27 -12.00
CA ALA A 60 41.35 16.00 -11.29
C ALA A 60 40.50 16.15 -10.00
N THR A 61 40.54 17.33 -9.38
CA THR A 61 39.63 17.68 -8.26
C THR A 61 38.26 18.11 -8.79
N ALA A 62 38.24 19.01 -9.78
CA ALA A 62 37.01 19.60 -10.33
C ALA A 62 36.04 18.55 -10.91
N THR A 63 36.55 17.55 -11.64
CA THR A 63 35.75 16.43 -12.19
C THR A 63 35.09 15.55 -11.11
N ARG A 64 35.47 15.70 -9.84
CA ARG A 64 34.85 15.05 -8.67
C ARG A 64 34.08 16.04 -7.78
N ASN A 65 34.10 17.34 -8.08
CA ASN A 65 33.66 18.41 -7.20
C ASN A 65 32.94 19.54 -7.99
N PRO A 66 31.62 19.43 -8.28
CA PRO A 66 30.90 20.38 -9.12
C PRO A 66 30.95 21.87 -8.69
N PRO A 67 31.02 22.22 -7.39
CA PRO A 67 31.30 23.60 -6.97
C PRO A 67 32.66 24.16 -7.43
N GLU A 68 33.67 23.30 -7.57
CA GLU A 68 35.02 23.66 -7.99
C GLU A 68 35.12 23.75 -9.52
N GLU A 69 34.52 22.81 -10.26
CA GLU A 69 34.29 22.94 -11.71
C GLU A 69 33.63 24.28 -12.03
N ARG A 70 32.55 24.61 -11.32
CA ARG A 70 31.85 25.89 -11.47
C ARG A 70 32.74 27.09 -11.18
N ARG A 71 33.61 27.04 -10.17
CA ARG A 71 34.55 28.14 -9.84
C ARG A 71 35.57 28.36 -10.95
N LEU A 72 36.07 27.29 -11.57
CA LEU A 72 37.00 27.37 -12.70
C LEU A 72 36.31 27.96 -13.94
N LEU A 73 35.08 27.52 -14.25
CA LEU A 73 34.26 28.07 -15.34
C LEU A 73 33.92 29.56 -15.11
N GLU A 74 33.56 29.95 -13.89
CA GLU A 74 33.31 31.37 -13.53
C GLU A 74 34.58 32.23 -13.67
N ALA A 75 35.79 31.65 -13.61
CA ALA A 75 37.05 32.37 -13.80
C ALA A 75 37.39 32.63 -15.29
N VAL A 76 37.05 31.72 -16.21
CA VAL A 76 37.26 31.89 -17.67
C VAL A 76 36.06 32.45 -18.42
N TRP A 77 34.98 32.78 -17.70
CA TRP A 77 33.72 33.25 -18.28
C TRP A 77 33.89 34.45 -19.22
N SER A 78 34.75 35.42 -18.88
CA SER A 78 35.01 36.60 -19.72
C SER A 78 35.78 36.27 -21.01
N GLU A 79 36.70 35.29 -21.00
CA GLU A 79 37.34 34.80 -22.23
C GLU A 79 36.37 33.98 -23.09
N LEU A 80 35.41 33.28 -22.47
CA LEU A 80 34.32 32.59 -23.17
C LEU A 80 33.35 33.58 -23.82
N GLU A 81 32.88 34.62 -23.13
CA GLU A 81 32.00 35.66 -23.70
C GLU A 81 32.68 36.44 -24.84
N GLY A 82 34.00 36.64 -24.77
CA GLY A 82 34.79 37.25 -25.85
C GLY A 82 34.92 36.39 -27.12
N LYS A 83 34.61 35.08 -27.06
CA LYS A 83 34.66 34.16 -28.21
C LYS A 83 33.29 33.65 -28.64
N LEU A 84 32.41 33.35 -27.69
CA LEU A 84 31.05 32.88 -27.90
C LEU A 84 30.09 33.96 -27.41
N SER A 85 29.53 34.74 -28.33
CA SER A 85 28.77 35.97 -28.01
C SER A 85 27.56 35.75 -27.09
N VAL A 86 27.01 34.54 -27.09
CA VAL A 86 25.99 34.04 -26.15
C VAL A 86 26.22 32.54 -25.98
N PHE A 87 26.16 31.99 -24.76
CA PHE A 87 26.30 30.53 -24.58
C PHE A 87 25.50 29.98 -23.40
N CYS A 88 25.39 28.65 -23.36
CA CYS A 88 24.76 27.89 -22.29
C CYS A 88 25.71 26.81 -21.74
N LEU A 89 26.22 27.05 -20.53
CA LEU A 89 26.83 26.04 -19.66
C LEU A 89 25.76 25.49 -18.72
N ARG A 90 25.26 24.29 -18.98
CA ARG A 90 24.24 23.63 -18.12
C ARG A 90 24.42 22.12 -17.96
N LEU A 91 25.40 21.55 -18.65
CA LEU A 91 25.80 20.14 -18.56
C LEU A 91 27.32 20.14 -18.35
N PRO A 92 27.88 19.34 -17.42
CA PRO A 92 29.33 19.18 -17.30
C PRO A 92 29.92 18.70 -18.64
N GLY A 93 31.01 19.31 -19.07
CA GLY A 93 31.71 18.99 -20.32
C GLY A 93 31.06 19.48 -21.62
N HIS A 94 29.91 20.19 -21.61
CA HIS A 94 29.24 20.65 -22.83
C HIS A 94 28.88 22.15 -22.83
N ILE A 95 29.11 22.83 -23.97
CA ILE A 95 28.70 24.23 -24.25
C ILE A 95 27.81 24.27 -25.49
N PHE A 96 26.77 25.11 -25.46
CA PHE A 96 25.95 25.45 -26.63
C PHE A 96 26.00 26.94 -26.93
N SER A 97 26.06 27.32 -28.21
CA SER A 97 26.09 28.72 -28.66
C SER A 97 25.38 28.88 -30.01
N PRO A 98 24.73 30.02 -30.34
CA PRO A 98 24.14 30.28 -31.65
C PRO A 98 25.19 30.79 -32.67
N THR A 99 26.38 31.16 -32.19
CA THR A 99 27.54 31.57 -32.99
C THR A 99 28.68 30.58 -32.75
N GLY A 100 29.56 30.37 -33.73
CA GLY A 100 30.57 29.33 -33.57
C GLY A 100 31.56 29.18 -34.71
N PHE A 101 32.71 28.60 -34.33
CA PHE A 101 33.84 28.21 -35.16
C PHE A 101 33.97 26.67 -35.12
N VAL A 102 34.51 26.07 -36.18
CA VAL A 102 34.81 24.62 -36.25
C VAL A 102 36.18 24.31 -35.64
N GLU A 103 37.12 25.25 -35.74
CA GLU A 103 38.42 25.18 -35.06
C GLU A 103 38.23 25.44 -33.56
N GLY A 104 38.43 24.38 -32.76
CA GLY A 104 38.38 24.45 -31.30
C GLY A 104 39.47 25.35 -30.71
N PHE A 105 39.26 25.85 -29.50
CA PHE A 105 40.14 26.83 -28.87
C PHE A 105 40.52 26.46 -27.44
N LYS A 106 41.78 26.70 -27.07
CA LYS A 106 42.24 26.67 -25.68
C LYS A 106 42.08 28.05 -25.03
N ILE A 107 41.72 28.06 -23.75
CA ILE A 107 41.83 29.19 -22.83
C ILE A 107 42.76 28.74 -21.70
N SER A 108 43.75 29.55 -21.33
CA SER A 108 44.68 29.27 -20.24
C SER A 108 44.70 30.45 -19.27
N LYS A 109 44.57 30.18 -17.97
CA LYS A 109 44.45 31.21 -16.94
C LYS A 109 45.05 30.74 -15.62
N ARG A 110 45.78 31.64 -14.94
CA ARG A 110 46.38 31.36 -13.65
C ARG A 110 45.40 31.69 -12.51
N ILE A 111 45.15 30.73 -11.63
CA ILE A 111 44.15 30.85 -10.55
C ILE A 111 44.85 30.54 -9.23
N GLY A 112 45.25 31.59 -8.52
CA GLY A 112 46.14 31.47 -7.36
C GLY A 112 47.56 31.07 -7.80
N SER A 113 48.11 30.03 -7.18
CA SER A 113 49.44 29.49 -7.54
C SER A 113 49.43 28.54 -8.74
N LYS A 114 48.27 27.97 -9.10
CA LYS A 114 48.15 26.94 -10.14
C LYS A 114 47.73 27.53 -11.49
N ASP A 115 48.28 26.97 -12.56
CA ASP A 115 47.81 27.21 -13.91
C ASP A 115 46.66 26.26 -14.24
N PHE A 116 45.62 26.80 -14.85
CA PHE A 116 44.42 26.08 -15.29
C PHE A 116 44.23 26.33 -16.78
N SER A 117 43.76 25.32 -17.51
CA SER A 117 43.34 25.53 -18.89
C SER A 117 42.09 24.74 -19.25
N MET A 118 41.34 25.30 -20.19
CA MET A 118 40.09 24.78 -20.71
C MET A 118 40.26 24.61 -22.22
N ILE A 119 40.10 23.38 -22.71
CA ILE A 119 40.18 23.05 -24.14
C ILE A 119 38.75 22.90 -24.64
N VAL A 120 38.27 23.84 -25.45
CA VAL A 120 36.93 23.82 -26.02
C VAL A 120 37.01 23.25 -27.44
N SER A 121 36.55 22.02 -27.62
CA SER A 121 36.55 21.30 -28.90
C SER A 121 35.17 21.36 -29.56
N PHE A 122 35.11 21.65 -30.85
CA PHE A 122 33.85 21.59 -31.60
C PHE A 122 33.40 20.14 -31.72
N HIS A 123 32.13 19.85 -31.38
CA HIS A 123 31.57 18.51 -31.51
C HIS A 123 30.65 18.40 -32.73
N GLU A 124 29.57 19.18 -32.78
CA GLU A 124 28.60 19.11 -33.87
C GLU A 124 27.82 20.42 -34.06
N LYS A 125 27.14 20.52 -35.22
CA LYS A 125 26.27 21.63 -35.58
C LYS A 125 24.82 21.13 -35.59
N LEU A 126 24.12 21.37 -34.48
CA LEU A 126 22.77 20.90 -34.23
C LEU A 126 21.77 21.61 -35.16
N SER A 127 21.00 20.81 -35.89
CA SER A 127 19.75 21.24 -36.50
C SER A 127 18.66 21.46 -35.44
N SER A 128 17.68 22.30 -35.77
CA SER A 128 16.53 22.64 -34.91
C SER A 128 15.67 21.43 -34.49
N THR A 129 15.84 20.29 -35.18
CA THR A 129 15.15 19.01 -34.95
C THR A 129 15.71 18.18 -33.80
N ASN A 130 16.97 18.40 -33.39
CA ASN A 130 17.65 17.48 -32.47
C ASN A 130 17.28 17.78 -31.00
N GLY A 131 17.14 16.72 -30.18
CA GLY A 131 16.66 16.82 -28.79
C GLY A 131 17.48 17.75 -27.88
N VAL A 132 18.72 18.08 -28.25
CA VAL A 132 19.58 19.07 -27.58
C VAL A 132 19.02 20.49 -27.66
N ALA A 133 18.26 20.83 -28.72
CA ALA A 133 17.56 22.12 -28.82
C ALA A 133 16.56 22.35 -27.66
N SER A 134 16.08 21.29 -27.00
CA SER A 134 15.25 21.43 -25.79
C SER A 134 16.02 22.03 -24.61
N VAL A 135 17.32 21.75 -24.46
CA VAL A 135 18.18 22.28 -23.38
C VAL A 135 18.38 23.78 -23.57
N VAL A 136 18.62 24.20 -24.81
CA VAL A 136 18.81 25.60 -25.21
C VAL A 136 17.48 26.36 -25.15
N ALA A 137 16.38 25.80 -25.66
CA ALA A 137 15.04 26.37 -25.47
C ALA A 137 14.70 26.54 -23.98
N GLN A 138 14.88 25.50 -23.17
CA GLN A 138 14.68 25.58 -21.73
C GLN A 138 15.66 26.55 -21.06
N HIS A 139 16.81 26.90 -21.65
CA HIS A 139 17.70 27.97 -21.17
C HIS A 139 17.16 29.35 -21.52
N ILE A 140 16.91 29.62 -22.81
CA ILE A 140 16.24 30.81 -23.37
C ILE A 140 14.99 31.15 -22.54
N ILE A 141 14.20 30.15 -22.18
CA ILE A 141 12.92 30.32 -21.47
C ILE A 141 13.10 30.70 -19.99
N ASN A 142 14.23 30.39 -19.32
CA ASN A 142 14.50 31.06 -18.02
C ASN A 142 15.03 32.49 -18.22
N GLN A 143 15.73 32.80 -19.33
CA GLN A 143 16.18 34.17 -19.62
C GLN A 143 15.01 35.09 -19.97
N LEU A 144 14.09 34.66 -20.85
CA LEU A 144 12.84 35.39 -21.21
C LEU A 144 12.04 35.76 -19.96
N ALA A 145 12.07 34.89 -18.97
CA ALA A 145 11.48 35.08 -17.67
C ALA A 145 12.44 35.73 -16.64
N SER A 146 13.38 36.59 -17.05
CA SER A 146 14.26 37.36 -16.14
C SER A 146 13.81 38.83 -16.10
N PRO A 147 12.69 39.13 -15.42
CA PRO A 147 12.77 39.33 -13.97
C PRO A 147 11.88 38.40 -13.12
N ALA A 148 11.23 37.42 -13.73
CA ALA A 148 10.37 36.45 -13.05
C ALA A 148 11.19 35.39 -12.29
N ARG A 149 10.71 34.97 -11.12
CA ARG A 149 11.43 34.03 -10.24
C ARG A 149 11.19 32.57 -10.67
N LYS A 150 12.19 31.69 -10.57
CA LYS A 150 11.99 30.23 -10.71
C LYS A 150 11.57 29.58 -9.38
N VAL A 151 10.58 28.68 -9.41
CA VAL A 151 10.30 27.71 -8.33
C VAL A 151 9.90 26.35 -8.95
N GLY A 152 10.72 25.32 -8.74
CA GLY A 152 10.58 24.04 -9.44
C GLY A 152 10.74 24.21 -10.95
N ARG A 153 9.84 23.62 -11.75
CA ARG A 153 9.83 23.75 -13.21
C ARG A 153 9.27 25.09 -13.72
N ARG A 154 8.53 25.84 -12.89
CA ARG A 154 7.78 27.03 -13.28
C ARG A 154 8.56 28.33 -13.07
N MET A 155 8.34 29.32 -13.94
CA MET A 155 8.80 30.71 -13.81
C MET A 155 7.61 31.62 -13.47
N TYR A 156 7.76 32.54 -12.51
CA TYR A 156 6.69 33.30 -11.87
C TYR A 156 6.95 34.81 -11.98
N LYS A 157 6.18 35.52 -12.80
CA LYS A 157 6.25 37.00 -12.89
C LYS A 157 5.52 37.64 -11.71
N GLU A 158 6.11 38.69 -11.14
CA GLU A 158 5.55 39.41 -10.00
C GLU A 158 4.50 40.44 -10.46
N HIS A 159 3.22 40.15 -10.21
CA HIS A 159 2.15 41.15 -10.22
C HIS A 159 1.22 40.90 -9.02
N VAL A 160 1.35 41.73 -7.98
CA VAL A 160 0.45 41.75 -6.82
C VAL A 160 -0.72 42.67 -7.15
N ALA A 161 -1.89 42.10 -7.42
CA ALA A 161 -3.13 42.86 -7.63
C ALA A 161 -3.97 42.79 -6.35
N VAL A 162 -3.84 43.79 -5.47
CA VAL A 162 -4.68 43.91 -4.27
C VAL A 162 -6.04 44.50 -4.67
N ASP A 163 -7.09 43.68 -4.77
CA ASP A 163 -8.49 44.15 -4.86
C ASP A 163 -8.94 44.63 -3.46
N PRO A 164 -9.21 45.94 -3.24
CA PRO A 164 -9.49 46.44 -1.90
C PRO A 164 -10.73 45.80 -1.26
N GLY A 165 -10.50 44.98 -0.24
CA GLY A 165 -11.56 44.36 0.58
C GLY A 165 -11.94 42.91 0.25
N LYS A 166 -11.17 42.18 -0.60
CA LYS A 166 -11.49 40.77 -0.93
C LYS A 166 -10.27 39.82 -1.06
N SER A 167 -9.46 39.69 -0.02
CA SER A 167 -8.41 38.65 0.10
C SER A 167 -7.28 38.75 -0.94
N SER A 168 -6.13 39.26 -0.53
CA SER A 168 -4.95 39.41 -1.40
C SER A 168 -4.63 38.15 -2.23
N MET A 169 -4.45 38.35 -3.53
CA MET A 169 -4.16 37.29 -4.48
C MET A 169 -3.02 37.72 -5.40
N ASN A 170 -2.03 36.83 -5.52
CA ASN A 170 -0.98 37.00 -6.51
C ASN A 170 -1.39 36.29 -7.80
N THR A 171 -1.64 37.09 -8.84
CA THR A 171 -1.81 36.60 -10.21
C THR A 171 -0.44 36.37 -10.80
N MET A 172 -0.16 35.15 -11.23
CA MET A 172 1.15 34.74 -11.72
C MET A 172 0.97 34.01 -13.05
N HIS A 173 2.05 33.85 -13.82
CA HIS A 173 2.09 32.95 -14.96
C HIS A 173 2.89 31.69 -14.61
N SER A 174 2.61 30.59 -15.31
CA SER A 174 3.46 29.39 -15.38
C SER A 174 4.09 29.32 -16.76
N LEU A 175 5.39 29.01 -16.81
CA LEU A 175 6.14 28.88 -18.05
C LEU A 175 6.94 27.58 -18.03
N SER A 176 6.82 26.78 -19.09
CA SER A 176 7.47 25.47 -19.22
C SER A 176 7.73 25.10 -20.67
N VAL A 177 8.51 24.05 -20.91
CA VAL A 177 8.84 23.54 -22.26
C VAL A 177 8.18 22.20 -22.48
N LEU A 178 7.49 22.06 -23.61
CA LEU A 178 7.07 20.77 -24.14
C LEU A 178 7.95 20.38 -25.32
N HIS A 179 8.29 19.09 -25.37
CA HIS A 179 8.91 18.44 -26.53
C HIS A 179 7.88 17.49 -27.13
N SER A 180 7.74 17.52 -28.45
CA SER A 180 6.74 16.74 -29.18
C SER A 180 7.30 16.29 -30.53
N TYR A 181 6.69 15.25 -31.12
CA TYR A 181 7.20 14.63 -32.34
C TYR A 181 6.56 15.24 -33.59
N GLY A 182 7.32 15.37 -34.68
CA GLY A 182 6.85 15.95 -35.94
C GLY A 182 6.87 17.49 -36.02
N LEU A 183 7.31 18.20 -34.98
CA LEU A 183 7.64 19.63 -35.05
C LEU A 183 9.18 19.83 -35.05
N GLN A 184 9.69 20.60 -36.01
CA GLN A 184 11.13 20.95 -36.12
C GLN A 184 11.58 22.02 -35.09
N SER A 185 10.92 22.09 -33.94
CA SER A 185 10.97 23.22 -33.01
C SER A 185 10.29 22.86 -31.68
N PRO A 186 10.89 23.15 -30.51
CA PRO A 186 10.24 22.95 -29.21
C PRO A 186 9.08 23.92 -28.97
N LEU A 187 8.21 23.56 -28.02
CA LEU A 187 7.03 24.34 -27.66
C LEU A 187 7.18 25.01 -26.28
N LEU A 188 6.72 26.25 -26.21
CA LEU A 188 6.53 27.03 -25.00
C LEU A 188 5.10 26.81 -24.48
N LEU A 189 4.95 26.19 -23.31
CA LEU A 189 3.66 26.06 -22.62
C LEU A 189 3.54 27.18 -21.57
N LEU A 190 2.48 27.99 -21.68
CA LEU A 190 2.21 29.15 -20.83
C LEU A 190 0.78 29.07 -20.25
N ASP A 191 0.61 29.21 -18.94
CA ASP A 191 -0.72 29.24 -18.30
C ASP A 191 -0.86 30.29 -17.19
N LEU A 192 -2.09 30.69 -16.89
CA LEU A 192 -2.43 31.64 -15.82
C LEU A 192 -2.56 30.92 -14.45
N MET A 193 -1.72 31.29 -13.49
CA MET A 193 -1.65 30.69 -12.15
C MET A 193 -2.01 31.70 -11.06
N ASN A 194 -3.23 31.61 -10.56
CA ASN A 194 -3.71 32.42 -9.44
C ASN A 194 -3.35 31.74 -8.12
N ARG A 195 -2.62 32.43 -7.22
CA ARG A 195 -2.35 31.96 -5.86
C ARG A 195 -2.98 32.91 -4.83
N PRO A 196 -3.92 32.43 -4.00
CA PRO A 196 -4.36 33.19 -2.82
C PRO A 196 -3.21 33.25 -1.81
N VAL A 197 -3.03 34.42 -1.19
CA VAL A 197 -2.05 34.66 -0.13
C VAL A 197 -2.84 35.13 1.10
N HIS A 198 -2.40 34.81 2.31
CA HIS A 198 -3.03 35.41 3.49
C HIS A 198 -2.60 36.88 3.61
N GLU A 199 -3.53 37.79 3.96
CA GLU A 199 -3.23 39.21 4.24
C GLU A 199 -2.51 39.45 5.59
N LYS A 200 -2.14 38.39 6.31
CA LYS A 200 -1.59 38.44 7.67
C LYS A 200 -0.29 37.63 7.75
N THR A 201 0.67 38.16 8.50
CA THR A 201 1.88 37.41 8.85
C THR A 201 1.53 36.29 9.85
N ILE A 202 2.44 35.33 10.06
CA ILE A 202 2.30 34.32 11.12
C ILE A 202 2.05 34.96 12.48
N ILE A 203 2.72 36.08 12.79
CA ILE A 203 2.56 36.83 14.04
C ILE A 203 1.15 37.42 14.16
N ASP A 204 0.60 37.97 13.07
CA ASP A 204 -0.75 38.54 13.07
C ASP A 204 -1.84 37.45 13.14
N VAL A 205 -1.58 36.25 12.60
CA VAL A 205 -2.44 35.07 12.74
C VAL A 205 -2.44 34.58 14.19
N LEU A 206 -1.27 34.36 14.79
CA LEU A 206 -1.14 33.91 16.18
C LEU A 206 -1.78 34.89 17.17
N ARG A 207 -1.63 36.21 16.97
CA ARG A 207 -2.35 37.25 17.76
C ARG A 207 -3.87 37.27 17.54
N THR A 208 -4.36 36.69 16.43
CA THR A 208 -5.80 36.54 16.18
C THR A 208 -6.36 35.31 16.90
N VAL A 209 -5.55 34.25 17.04
CA VAL A 209 -5.92 33.02 17.78
C VAL A 209 -5.80 33.21 19.30
N MET A 210 -4.75 33.91 19.76
CA MET A 210 -4.45 34.18 21.17
C MET A 210 -4.54 35.70 21.48
N PRO A 211 -5.75 36.30 21.45
CA PRO A 211 -5.91 37.73 21.71
C PRO A 211 -5.57 38.07 23.18
N GLY A 212 -4.74 39.11 23.37
CA GLY A 212 -4.33 39.58 24.70
C GLY A 212 -3.13 38.84 25.32
N VAL A 213 -2.61 37.80 24.68
CA VAL A 213 -1.44 37.05 25.15
C VAL A 213 -0.16 37.56 24.49
N ASP A 214 0.94 37.67 25.24
CA ASP A 214 2.27 37.94 24.68
C ASP A 214 2.85 36.65 24.06
N ILE A 215 2.58 36.46 22.76
CA ILE A 215 2.96 35.27 21.99
C ILE A 215 4.48 35.02 21.88
N PHE A 216 5.33 35.87 22.48
CA PHE A 216 6.79 35.69 22.50
C PHE A 216 7.32 35.12 23.83
N GLN A 217 6.45 34.81 24.80
CA GLN A 217 6.83 34.19 26.08
C GLN A 217 6.76 32.64 26.03
N HIS A 218 7.11 32.07 24.88
CA HIS A 218 7.05 30.62 24.56
C HIS A 218 7.99 29.72 25.39
N SER A 219 8.75 30.30 26.32
CA SER A 219 9.56 29.61 27.33
C SER A 219 8.81 29.36 28.64
N LEU A 220 7.68 30.05 28.89
CA LEU A 220 6.92 30.01 30.14
C LEU A 220 5.60 29.21 30.02
N ASP A 221 5.08 29.03 28.80
CA ASP A 221 3.77 28.42 28.56
C ASP A 221 3.81 27.27 27.52
N PRO A 222 3.46 26.03 27.91
CA PRO A 222 3.32 24.89 27.00
C PRO A 222 2.20 25.02 25.96
N GLU A 223 1.11 25.74 26.25
CA GLU A 223 -0.02 25.91 25.31
C GLU A 223 0.38 26.84 24.17
N MET A 224 0.95 28.01 24.48
CA MET A 224 1.54 28.92 23.48
C MET A 224 2.58 28.23 22.59
N ARG A 225 3.46 27.39 23.17
CA ARG A 225 4.44 26.60 22.40
C ARG A 225 3.76 25.60 21.46
N THR A 226 2.65 25.00 21.90
CA THR A 226 1.85 24.07 21.10
C THR A 226 1.16 24.77 19.94
N GLU A 227 0.60 25.97 20.15
CA GLU A 227 -0.05 26.77 19.10
C GLU A 227 0.96 27.25 18.03
N TRP A 228 2.15 27.71 18.44
CA TRP A 228 3.24 28.01 17.50
C TRP A 228 3.60 26.80 16.63
N LEU A 229 3.64 25.59 17.20
CA LEU A 229 3.95 24.37 16.47
C LEU A 229 2.82 23.95 15.51
N GLN A 230 1.56 24.06 15.92
CA GLN A 230 0.40 23.79 15.06
C GLN A 230 0.29 24.77 13.89
N CYS A 231 0.49 26.06 14.13
CA CYS A 231 0.42 27.12 13.13
C CYS A 231 1.60 27.08 12.13
N CYS A 232 2.79 26.63 12.55
CA CYS A 232 3.99 26.73 11.72
C CYS A 232 4.52 25.41 11.14
N VAL A 233 4.45 24.27 11.83
CA VAL A 233 5.19 23.07 11.38
C VAL A 233 4.50 22.41 10.18
N SER A 234 5.27 22.11 9.13
CA SER A 234 4.79 21.68 7.80
C SER A 234 3.97 22.71 7.02
N ALA A 235 3.65 23.87 7.59
CA ALA A 235 2.96 24.96 6.90
C ALA A 235 3.79 25.47 5.71
N THR A 236 3.09 25.99 4.69
CA THR A 236 3.73 26.65 3.53
C THR A 236 3.61 28.16 3.70
N VAL A 237 4.71 28.90 3.51
CA VAL A 237 4.79 30.35 3.71
C VAL A 237 5.34 31.05 2.46
N VAL A 238 4.98 32.32 2.27
CA VAL A 238 5.67 33.26 1.37
C VAL A 238 6.37 34.34 2.17
N THR A 239 7.64 34.62 1.88
CA THR A 239 8.35 35.77 2.44
C THR A 239 8.12 37.03 1.61
N VAL A 240 7.58 38.09 2.25
CA VAL A 240 7.20 39.36 1.59
C VAL A 240 8.35 39.92 0.73
N TYR A 241 9.55 39.92 1.30
CA TYR A 241 10.69 40.68 0.82
C TYR A 241 11.39 40.11 -0.43
N ASN A 242 10.96 38.96 -0.93
CA ASN A 242 11.49 38.35 -2.16
C ASN A 242 10.54 37.32 -2.82
N ASN A 243 9.27 37.31 -2.41
CA ASN A 243 8.20 36.41 -2.85
C ASN A 243 8.56 34.91 -2.94
N ARG A 244 9.55 34.45 -2.15
CA ARG A 244 9.93 33.03 -2.08
C ARG A 244 8.89 32.24 -1.31
N VAL A 245 8.56 31.07 -1.84
CA VAL A 245 7.70 30.09 -1.17
C VAL A 245 8.57 29.06 -0.47
N TYR A 246 8.29 28.79 0.79
CA TYR A 246 9.01 27.83 1.62
C TYR A 246 8.03 26.92 2.35
N LYS A 247 8.44 25.67 2.62
CA LYS A 247 7.75 24.81 3.57
C LYS A 247 8.53 24.80 4.89
N ILE A 248 7.85 25.05 6.01
CA ILE A 248 8.49 25.09 7.32
C ILE A 248 8.74 23.68 7.84
N LYS A 249 9.94 23.47 8.39
CA LYS A 249 10.46 22.21 8.92
C LYS A 249 10.45 22.19 10.45
N LYS A 250 10.86 23.28 11.12
CA LYS A 250 10.92 23.41 12.59
C LYS A 250 10.73 24.88 13.01
N VAL A 251 10.14 25.11 14.18
CA VAL A 251 10.25 26.36 14.94
C VAL A 251 11.42 26.25 15.94
N HIS A 252 12.40 27.14 15.86
CA HIS A 252 13.50 27.28 16.81
C HIS A 252 13.15 28.38 17.83
N PHE A 253 12.58 27.95 18.96
CA PHE A 253 12.29 28.80 20.13
C PHE A 253 13.56 29.22 20.88
N ASP A 254 14.65 28.52 20.59
CA ASP A 254 16.03 28.70 21.04
C ASP A 254 16.82 29.74 20.21
N MET A 255 16.20 30.33 19.18
CA MET A 255 16.80 31.34 18.30
C MET A 255 15.92 32.59 18.18
N THR A 256 16.54 33.73 17.92
CA THR A 256 15.94 35.06 17.75
C THR A 256 16.49 35.76 16.50
N PRO A 257 15.96 36.93 16.04
CA PRO A 257 16.56 37.69 14.94
C PRO A 257 18.01 38.12 15.18
N GLU A 258 18.42 38.28 16.44
CA GLU A 258 19.80 38.63 16.79
C GLU A 258 20.75 37.43 16.71
N SER A 259 20.21 36.20 16.58
CA SER A 259 21.01 34.98 16.42
C SER A 259 21.80 35.00 15.11
N VAL A 260 23.03 34.48 15.20
CA VAL A 260 24.05 34.57 14.14
C VAL A 260 24.11 33.27 13.33
N PHE A 261 24.23 33.40 12.02
CA PHE A 261 24.49 32.29 11.10
C PHE A 261 25.70 32.60 10.20
N THR A 262 26.36 31.55 9.72
CA THR A 262 27.49 31.67 8.79
C THR A 262 26.97 31.84 7.36
N MET A 263 27.32 32.96 6.73
CA MET A 263 26.96 33.29 5.35
C MET A 263 28.18 33.13 4.44
N ASN A 264 28.19 32.05 3.65
CA ASN A 264 29.25 31.77 2.69
C ASN A 264 29.18 32.72 1.49
N ARG A 265 30.12 33.68 1.42
CA ARG A 265 30.20 34.62 0.29
C ARG A 265 30.89 33.96 -0.90
N LYS A 266 30.25 33.96 -2.08
CA LYS A 266 30.89 33.57 -3.35
C LYS A 266 32.21 34.33 -3.54
N GLY A 267 33.33 33.62 -3.51
CA GLY A 267 34.67 34.20 -3.72
C GLY A 267 35.25 34.97 -2.52
N GLY A 268 34.62 34.93 -1.35
CA GLY A 268 35.12 35.55 -0.12
C GLY A 268 35.29 34.53 1.02
N ALA A 269 35.78 35.01 2.17
CA ALA A 269 35.68 34.25 3.41
C ALA A 269 34.23 34.15 3.89
N ASP A 270 33.93 33.10 4.66
CA ASP A 270 32.63 32.93 5.30
C ASP A 270 32.42 34.00 6.39
N VAL A 271 31.27 34.68 6.38
CA VAL A 271 30.97 35.79 7.29
C VAL A 271 29.85 35.41 8.25
N ASN A 272 30.12 35.42 9.54
CA ASN A 272 29.09 35.30 10.57
C ASN A 272 28.25 36.58 10.64
N ILE A 273 26.94 36.47 10.45
CA ILE A 273 26.00 37.59 10.36
C ILE A 273 24.69 37.27 11.12
N SER A 274 24.08 38.25 11.79
CA SER A 274 22.78 38.05 12.45
C SER A 274 21.64 38.01 11.43
N LEU A 275 20.57 37.28 11.76
CA LEU A 275 19.39 37.17 10.88
C LEU A 275 18.72 38.54 10.65
N GLN A 276 18.67 39.39 11.68
CA GLN A 276 18.21 40.78 11.59
C GLN A 276 19.05 41.57 10.58
N TYR A 277 20.37 41.65 10.80
CA TYR A 277 21.23 42.49 9.96
C TYR A 277 21.29 41.97 8.52
N TYR A 278 21.19 40.65 8.30
CA TYR A 278 21.06 40.07 6.97
C TYR A 278 19.75 40.52 6.26
N VAL A 279 18.60 40.48 6.94
CA VAL A 279 17.32 40.88 6.36
C VAL A 279 17.24 42.40 6.11
N GLU A 280 17.79 43.19 7.02
CA GLU A 280 17.88 44.65 6.87
C GLU A 280 18.82 45.04 5.72
N LEU A 281 20.02 44.46 5.64
CA LEU A 281 21.03 44.79 4.63
C LEU A 281 20.66 44.34 3.21
N PHE A 282 20.16 43.12 3.06
CA PHE A 282 19.92 42.54 1.73
C PHE A 282 18.50 42.74 1.19
N TYR A 283 17.54 43.13 2.05
CA TYR A 283 16.14 43.29 1.65
C TYR A 283 15.45 44.55 2.21
N ALA A 284 16.17 45.46 2.87
CA ALA A 284 15.66 46.73 3.39
C ALA A 284 14.44 46.61 4.33
N CYS A 285 14.31 45.48 5.03
CA CYS A 285 13.17 45.19 5.92
C CYS A 285 13.56 45.32 7.40
N THR A 286 13.02 46.31 8.10
CA THR A 286 13.26 46.55 9.53
C THR A 286 12.59 45.50 10.42
N VAL A 287 13.37 44.80 11.25
CA VAL A 287 12.87 43.85 12.25
C VAL A 287 12.15 44.59 13.37
N LYS A 288 10.90 44.20 13.68
CA LYS A 288 10.10 44.78 14.76
C LYS A 288 10.13 43.91 16.01
N TYR A 289 10.05 42.59 15.86
CA TYR A 289 9.87 41.67 16.97
C TYR A 289 11.16 40.93 17.34
N LYS A 290 12.02 41.58 18.14
CA LYS A 290 13.31 41.02 18.57
C LYS A 290 13.22 39.73 19.40
N SER A 291 12.07 39.45 20.02
CA SER A 291 11.81 38.23 20.79
C SER A 291 11.14 37.11 19.97
N GLN A 292 10.86 37.31 18.67
CA GLN A 292 10.21 36.27 17.86
C GLN A 292 11.10 35.03 17.69
N PRO A 293 10.55 33.80 17.72
CA PRO A 293 11.30 32.59 17.40
C PRO A 293 11.67 32.55 15.90
N VAL A 294 12.68 31.76 15.54
CA VAL A 294 13.12 31.63 14.14
C VAL A 294 12.55 30.36 13.50
N LEU A 295 12.09 30.45 12.26
CA LEU A 295 11.62 29.29 11.49
C LEU A 295 12.76 28.70 10.66
N GLU A 296 12.95 27.39 10.70
CA GLU A 296 13.75 26.67 9.70
C GLU A 296 12.84 26.07 8.64
N ALA A 297 13.17 26.33 7.37
CA ALA A 297 12.47 25.78 6.21
C ALA A 297 13.22 24.59 5.60
N PHE A 298 12.49 23.76 4.85
CA PHE A 298 13.11 22.79 3.94
C PHE A 298 13.89 23.53 2.83
N PRO A 299 15.19 23.22 2.64
CA PRO A 299 16.04 23.90 1.66
C PRO A 299 15.86 23.35 0.24
N ASP A 300 16.19 24.15 -0.78
CA ASP A 300 16.28 23.70 -2.18
C ASP A 300 17.44 22.71 -2.42
N LYS A 301 18.42 22.63 -1.50
CA LYS A 301 19.55 21.69 -1.54
C LYS A 301 19.79 21.07 -0.15
N PRO A 302 20.10 19.76 -0.04
CA PRO A 302 20.36 19.11 1.25
C PRO A 302 21.52 19.71 2.07
N SER A 303 22.45 20.43 1.43
CA SER A 303 23.61 21.08 2.05
C SER A 303 23.34 22.47 2.62
N GLU A 304 22.14 23.02 2.45
CA GLU A 304 21.80 24.40 2.84
C GLU A 304 20.84 24.40 4.03
N ARG A 305 20.92 25.42 4.90
CA ARG A 305 19.90 25.68 5.93
C ARG A 305 19.25 27.02 5.63
N VAL A 306 17.93 27.07 5.72
CA VAL A 306 17.13 28.28 5.44
C VAL A 306 16.42 28.71 6.71
N PHE A 307 16.80 29.87 7.23
CA PHE A 307 16.17 30.50 8.39
C PHE A 307 15.30 31.68 7.95
N LEU A 308 14.11 31.81 8.54
CA LEU A 308 13.11 32.83 8.22
C LEU A 308 12.55 33.45 9.50
N LEU A 309 12.22 34.74 9.46
CA LEU A 309 11.58 35.46 10.56
C LEU A 309 10.05 35.45 10.37
N PRO A 310 9.25 34.98 11.35
CA PRO A 310 7.79 34.95 11.29
C PRO A 310 7.12 36.27 10.86
N GLU A 311 7.67 37.43 11.25
CA GLU A 311 7.10 38.75 10.93
C GLU A 311 7.10 39.09 9.43
N PHE A 312 7.88 38.38 8.63
CA PHE A 312 7.92 38.54 7.17
C PHE A 312 7.31 37.35 6.41
N CYS A 313 6.79 36.36 7.12
CA CYS A 313 6.20 35.14 6.55
C CYS A 313 4.68 35.21 6.58
N HIS A 314 4.05 35.15 5.41
CA HIS A 314 2.59 35.01 5.25
C HIS A 314 2.25 33.56 4.93
N LEU A 315 1.19 33.00 5.51
CA LEU A 315 0.76 31.63 5.23
C LEU A 315 0.18 31.50 3.80
N ILE A 316 0.45 30.37 3.15
CA ILE A 316 -0.11 29.99 1.84
C ILE A 316 -0.93 28.72 2.00
N GLY A 317 -2.22 28.80 1.68
CA GLY A 317 -3.17 27.77 2.07
C GLY A 317 -3.52 27.83 3.55
N THR A 318 -4.36 26.92 4.00
CA THR A 318 -4.91 26.91 5.37
C THR A 318 -5.17 25.47 5.81
N ASP A 319 -4.62 25.07 6.95
CA ASP A 319 -4.81 23.72 7.49
C ASP A 319 -6.16 23.52 8.21
N GLU A 320 -6.96 24.58 8.38
CA GLU A 320 -8.33 24.52 8.89
C GLU A 320 -9.41 24.35 7.81
N GLU A 321 -10.37 23.42 8.03
CA GLU A 321 -11.59 23.29 7.21
C GLU A 321 -12.40 24.60 7.12
N SER A 322 -12.43 25.39 8.21
CA SER A 322 -13.26 26.60 8.31
C SER A 322 -12.81 27.66 7.30
N ASN A 323 -11.51 27.95 7.29
CA ASN A 323 -10.91 28.83 6.30
C ASN A 323 -10.83 28.18 4.91
N GLN A 324 -10.68 26.85 4.82
CA GLN A 324 -10.73 26.15 3.52
C GLN A 324 -12.09 26.33 2.80
N LYS A 325 -13.22 26.43 3.51
CA LYS A 325 -14.52 26.79 2.87
C LYS A 325 -14.49 28.19 2.26
N ARG A 326 -14.06 29.21 3.02
CA ARG A 326 -13.94 30.59 2.54
C ARG A 326 -12.96 30.69 1.36
N LEU A 327 -11.80 30.05 1.49
CA LEU A 327 -10.79 29.93 0.45
C LEU A 327 -11.36 29.26 -0.81
N MET A 328 -12.13 28.18 -0.67
CA MET A 328 -12.80 27.51 -1.79
C MET A 328 -13.94 28.34 -2.41
N GLU A 329 -14.58 29.25 -1.67
CA GLU A 329 -15.56 30.19 -2.21
C GLU A 329 -14.90 31.37 -2.95
N THR A 330 -13.81 31.91 -2.42
CA THR A 330 -12.96 32.88 -3.12
C THR A 330 -12.36 32.24 -4.38
N LEU A 331 -11.76 31.04 -4.30
CA LEU A 331 -11.26 30.30 -5.47
C LEU A 331 -12.37 29.94 -6.49
N LYS A 332 -13.63 29.72 -6.07
CA LYS A 332 -14.77 29.56 -7.00
C LYS A 332 -15.11 30.86 -7.73
N ARG A 333 -14.93 32.02 -7.11
CA ARG A 333 -15.10 33.35 -7.73
C ARG A 333 -13.92 33.71 -8.66
N LEU A 334 -12.72 33.21 -8.35
CA LEU A 334 -11.47 33.43 -9.11
C LEU A 334 -11.26 32.45 -10.27
N LYS A 335 -12.27 31.64 -10.62
CA LYS A 335 -12.20 30.69 -11.74
C LYS A 335 -12.35 31.40 -13.09
N ALA A 336 -11.22 31.93 -13.60
CA ALA A 336 -11.14 32.52 -14.93
C ALA A 336 -11.81 31.63 -16.00
N SER A 337 -12.70 32.22 -16.80
CA SER A 337 -13.40 31.55 -17.90
C SER A 337 -12.44 31.10 -19.01
N PRO A 338 -12.88 30.26 -19.97
CA PRO A 338 -12.03 29.83 -21.08
C PRO A 338 -11.51 31.02 -21.91
N GLN A 339 -12.37 32.03 -22.13
CA GLN A 339 -12.02 33.28 -22.81
C GLN A 339 -11.01 34.11 -21.98
N GLU A 340 -11.34 34.44 -20.72
CA GLU A 340 -10.46 35.23 -19.83
C GLU A 340 -9.05 34.62 -19.70
N ARG A 341 -8.95 33.29 -19.56
CA ARG A 341 -7.66 32.60 -19.48
C ARG A 341 -6.90 32.67 -20.80
N PHE A 342 -7.58 32.46 -21.92
CA PHE A 342 -6.96 32.51 -23.24
C PHE A 342 -6.43 33.92 -23.56
N ASP A 343 -7.20 34.96 -23.24
CA ASP A 343 -6.80 36.35 -23.46
C ASP A 343 -5.63 36.77 -22.55
N ALA A 344 -5.62 36.32 -21.28
CA ALA A 344 -4.49 36.54 -20.38
C ALA A 344 -3.20 35.87 -20.89
N VAL A 345 -3.31 34.63 -21.40
CA VAL A 345 -2.18 33.89 -22.01
C VAL A 345 -1.67 34.62 -23.27
N LEU A 346 -2.57 35.11 -24.14
CA LEU A 346 -2.17 35.91 -25.31
C LEU A 346 -1.53 37.26 -24.91
N GLN A 347 -2.06 37.94 -23.90
CA GLN A 347 -1.48 39.19 -23.40
C GLN A 347 -0.05 38.97 -22.90
N ALA A 348 0.21 37.88 -22.17
CA ALA A 348 1.52 37.55 -21.66
C ALA A 348 2.54 37.21 -22.78
N VAL A 349 2.16 36.43 -23.81
CA VAL A 349 3.04 36.21 -24.98
C VAL A 349 3.26 37.51 -25.77
N GLY A 350 2.22 38.35 -25.90
CA GLY A 350 2.27 39.58 -26.68
C GLY A 350 3.12 40.67 -26.05
N LYS A 351 3.05 40.85 -24.72
CA LYS A 351 3.63 42.00 -23.98
C LYS A 351 4.66 41.65 -22.91
N ASP A 352 4.56 40.49 -22.26
CA ASP A 352 5.39 40.17 -21.09
C ASP A 352 6.71 39.45 -21.44
N LEU A 353 6.77 38.76 -22.58
CA LEU A 353 7.96 38.09 -23.09
C LEU A 353 8.68 38.97 -24.12
N LYS A 354 9.95 39.30 -23.87
CA LYS A 354 10.77 40.14 -24.75
C LYS A 354 11.49 39.32 -25.82
N ASP A 355 11.30 39.67 -27.09
CA ASP A 355 11.91 38.95 -28.22
C ASP A 355 13.45 39.10 -28.28
N ASP A 356 14.03 40.12 -27.63
CA ASP A 356 15.48 40.42 -27.57
C ASP A 356 16.34 39.18 -27.26
N ILE A 357 15.85 38.32 -26.37
CA ILE A 357 16.54 37.11 -25.89
C ILE A 357 16.42 35.96 -26.88
N CYS A 358 15.30 35.87 -27.61
CA CYS A 358 15.15 34.93 -28.71
C CYS A 358 16.08 35.32 -29.87
N ALA A 359 16.11 36.62 -30.23
CA ALA A 359 16.97 37.16 -31.27
C ALA A 359 18.46 36.91 -30.99
N LYS A 360 18.91 37.09 -29.73
CA LYS A 360 20.26 36.73 -29.26
C LYS A 360 20.64 35.27 -29.49
N TRP A 361 19.66 34.36 -29.51
CA TRP A 361 19.83 32.93 -29.77
C TRP A 361 19.47 32.50 -31.21
N GLY A 362 19.24 33.46 -32.11
CA GLY A 362 18.88 33.17 -33.51
C GLY A 362 17.54 32.44 -33.65
N CYS A 363 16.58 32.75 -32.77
CA CYS A 363 15.25 32.15 -32.77
C CYS A 363 14.14 33.21 -32.63
N LYS A 364 12.90 32.82 -32.93
CA LYS A 364 11.70 33.64 -32.77
C LYS A 364 10.60 32.85 -32.07
N LEU A 365 9.86 33.52 -31.18
CA LEU A 365 8.65 32.96 -30.58
C LEU A 365 7.45 33.29 -31.48
N ASP A 366 6.80 32.27 -32.03
CA ASP A 366 5.52 32.45 -32.71
C ASP A 366 4.46 32.85 -31.67
N LYS A 367 3.91 34.06 -31.82
CA LYS A 367 2.92 34.62 -30.90
C LYS A 367 1.51 34.12 -31.18
N LYS A 368 1.32 33.28 -32.20
CA LYS A 368 0.05 32.57 -32.46
C LYS A 368 0.00 31.29 -31.62
N PRO A 369 -1.14 31.01 -30.93
CA PRO A 369 -1.32 29.76 -30.20
C PRO A 369 -1.45 28.60 -31.19
N LEU A 370 -0.85 27.47 -30.85
CA LEU A 370 -0.83 26.27 -31.67
C LEU A 370 -2.26 25.71 -31.88
N MET A 371 -2.55 25.36 -33.13
CA MET A 371 -3.74 24.58 -33.50
C MET A 371 -3.39 23.09 -33.49
N VAL A 372 -4.24 22.29 -32.86
CA VAL A 372 -4.17 20.82 -32.83
C VAL A 372 -5.47 20.21 -33.33
N GLU A 373 -5.40 18.96 -33.78
CA GLU A 373 -6.57 18.18 -34.19
C GLU A 373 -6.95 17.19 -33.08
N GLY A 374 -8.22 17.14 -32.74
CA GLY A 374 -8.78 16.24 -31.74
C GLY A 374 -10.07 15.60 -32.23
N ARG A 375 -10.71 14.81 -31.38
CA ARG A 375 -11.98 14.11 -31.65
C ARG A 375 -12.86 14.16 -30.40
N CYS A 376 -14.17 14.01 -30.54
CA CYS A 376 -15.10 13.94 -29.41
C CYS A 376 -15.71 12.54 -29.31
N LEU A 377 -15.36 11.79 -28.26
CA LEU A 377 -15.81 10.41 -28.01
C LEU A 377 -17.26 10.34 -27.47
N ALA A 378 -17.90 11.46 -27.11
CA ALA A 378 -19.34 11.47 -26.82
C ALA A 378 -20.19 11.06 -28.05
N ASN A 379 -19.65 11.26 -29.27
CA ASN A 379 -20.25 10.78 -30.51
C ASN A 379 -20.35 9.24 -30.61
N GLU A 380 -19.65 8.50 -29.74
CA GLU A 380 -19.68 7.03 -29.64
C GLU A 380 -20.89 6.53 -28.81
N LYS A 381 -21.75 7.46 -28.37
CA LYS A 381 -23.06 7.25 -27.72
C LYS A 381 -23.08 6.17 -26.64
N TRP A 382 -22.45 6.52 -25.52
CA TRP A 382 -22.50 5.74 -24.30
C TRP A 382 -23.91 5.68 -23.72
N HIS A 383 -24.30 4.49 -23.26
CA HIS A 383 -25.60 4.23 -22.64
C HIS A 383 -25.40 3.89 -21.16
N VAL A 384 -26.15 4.55 -20.28
CA VAL A 384 -26.31 4.13 -18.89
C VAL A 384 -27.42 3.08 -18.81
N ALA A 385 -27.20 2.04 -18.03
CA ALA A 385 -28.16 0.97 -17.78
C ALA A 385 -28.50 0.87 -16.28
N PHE A 386 -29.73 0.42 -16.01
CA PHE A 386 -30.30 0.14 -14.69
C PHE A 386 -30.93 -1.26 -14.71
N GLU A 387 -31.82 -1.56 -13.76
CA GLU A 387 -32.64 -2.77 -13.81
C GLU A 387 -33.45 -2.88 -15.13
N GLU A 388 -33.90 -4.09 -15.46
CA GLU A 388 -34.64 -4.42 -16.70
C GLU A 388 -33.86 -4.16 -18.01
N ASP A 389 -32.53 -4.02 -17.94
CA ASP A 389 -31.63 -3.70 -19.09
C ASP A 389 -32.02 -2.42 -19.86
N GLN A 390 -32.80 -1.52 -19.23
CA GLN A 390 -33.23 -0.25 -19.84
C GLN A 390 -32.02 0.64 -20.15
N ARG A 391 -31.68 0.78 -21.43
CA ARG A 391 -30.53 1.58 -21.91
C ARG A 391 -30.95 3.02 -22.20
N PHE A 392 -30.24 3.98 -21.60
CA PHE A 392 -30.49 5.39 -21.80
C PHE A 392 -29.23 6.12 -22.26
N GLN A 393 -29.32 6.89 -23.35
CA GLN A 393 -28.17 7.62 -23.87
C GLN A 393 -27.71 8.71 -22.87
N VAL A 394 -26.41 8.68 -22.56
CA VAL A 394 -25.68 9.76 -21.87
C VAL A 394 -25.67 11.00 -22.77
N ASP A 395 -25.74 12.20 -22.19
CA ASP A 395 -25.70 13.45 -22.95
C ASP A 395 -24.27 13.94 -23.28
N GLU A 396 -24.17 14.99 -24.10
CA GLU A 396 -22.92 15.58 -24.60
C GLU A 396 -22.04 16.21 -23.51
N GLU A 397 -22.59 16.48 -22.31
CA GLU A 397 -21.81 16.87 -21.13
C GLU A 397 -21.25 15.65 -20.36
N GLY A 398 -21.50 14.43 -20.85
CA GLY A 398 -21.19 13.18 -20.17
C GLY A 398 -22.11 12.91 -18.98
N ASN A 399 -23.29 13.54 -18.92
CA ASN A 399 -24.20 13.57 -17.78
C ASN A 399 -25.40 12.63 -18.01
N PHE A 400 -25.91 12.06 -16.93
CA PHE A 400 -27.06 11.15 -16.93
C PHE A 400 -27.98 11.36 -15.72
N THR A 401 -27.95 12.55 -15.10
CA THR A 401 -28.79 12.92 -13.95
C THR A 401 -30.28 12.63 -14.17
N ARG A 402 -30.79 12.92 -15.38
CA ARG A 402 -32.20 12.70 -15.77
C ARG A 402 -32.64 11.23 -15.68
N TRP A 403 -31.71 10.28 -15.79
CA TRP A 403 -32.00 8.84 -15.83
C TRP A 403 -31.94 8.16 -14.46
N LEU A 404 -31.38 8.81 -13.42
CA LEU A 404 -31.30 8.23 -12.07
C LEU A 404 -32.67 7.89 -11.43
N ARG A 405 -33.76 8.43 -11.97
CA ARG A 405 -35.14 8.10 -11.57
C ARG A 405 -35.57 6.67 -11.93
N HIS A 406 -34.79 5.96 -12.76
CA HIS A 406 -35.04 4.56 -13.15
C HIS A 406 -34.46 3.56 -12.13
N GLY A 407 -33.94 4.05 -11.00
CA GLY A 407 -33.61 3.25 -9.82
C GLY A 407 -32.14 2.89 -9.71
N LEU A 408 -31.88 1.61 -9.44
CA LEU A 408 -30.55 1.04 -9.21
C LEU A 408 -30.36 -0.19 -10.10
N GLN A 409 -29.11 -0.49 -10.47
CA GLN A 409 -28.76 -1.71 -11.21
C GLN A 409 -28.92 -2.99 -10.36
N ASP A 410 -28.67 -2.89 -9.06
CA ASP A 410 -28.73 -3.99 -8.10
C ASP A 410 -28.96 -3.41 -6.69
N ALA A 411 -30.23 -3.35 -6.28
CA ALA A 411 -30.66 -2.79 -5.00
C ALA A 411 -30.34 -3.73 -3.82
N ARG A 412 -29.93 -3.16 -2.68
CA ARG A 412 -29.53 -3.87 -1.47
C ARG A 412 -30.54 -3.68 -0.36
N GLU A 413 -30.99 -4.79 0.19
CA GLU A 413 -31.83 -4.87 1.38
C GLU A 413 -30.98 -4.59 2.63
N ILE A 414 -31.36 -3.55 3.38
CA ILE A 414 -30.73 -3.15 4.65
C ILE A 414 -31.82 -3.11 5.72
N GLU A 415 -31.92 -4.17 6.51
CA GLU A 415 -32.88 -4.29 7.61
C GLU A 415 -32.26 -3.85 8.94
N ASN A 416 -31.12 -4.47 9.31
CA ASN A 416 -30.43 -4.23 10.58
C ASN A 416 -29.36 -3.15 10.43
N TRP A 417 -29.70 -1.90 10.70
CA TRP A 417 -28.76 -0.78 10.69
C TRP A 417 -28.94 0.15 11.89
N LEU A 418 -27.84 0.79 12.29
CA LEU A 418 -27.82 1.75 13.40
C LEU A 418 -27.87 3.18 12.87
N LEU A 419 -28.58 4.04 13.59
CA LEU A 419 -28.59 5.49 13.39
C LEU A 419 -28.15 6.19 14.69
N ILE A 420 -26.94 6.76 14.67
CA ILE A 420 -26.38 7.55 15.78
C ILE A 420 -26.62 9.03 15.48
N TYR A 421 -27.18 9.79 16.41
CA TYR A 421 -27.58 11.19 16.19
C TYR A 421 -27.52 12.04 17.47
N PRO A 422 -27.34 13.37 17.35
CA PRO A 422 -27.35 14.25 18.50
C PRO A 422 -28.77 14.55 18.97
N GLU A 423 -28.98 14.61 20.29
CA GLU A 423 -30.25 14.93 20.97
C GLU A 423 -31.04 16.05 20.29
N MET A 424 -30.36 17.13 19.88
CA MET A 424 -30.97 18.28 19.21
C MET A 424 -31.72 17.95 17.90
N ASP A 425 -31.38 16.85 17.20
CA ASP A 425 -32.00 16.40 15.94
C ASP A 425 -33.22 15.48 16.16
N GLU A 426 -33.49 14.99 17.39
CA GLU A 426 -34.66 14.15 17.72
C GLU A 426 -35.99 14.71 17.15
N PRO A 427 -36.34 16.01 17.31
CA PRO A 427 -37.65 16.53 16.88
C PRO A 427 -37.89 16.56 15.36
N VAL A 428 -36.89 16.17 14.55
CA VAL A 428 -36.99 16.07 13.08
C VAL A 428 -36.66 14.66 12.57
N LEU A 429 -36.34 13.72 13.46
CA LEU A 429 -35.78 12.42 13.14
C LEU A 429 -36.79 11.51 12.42
N ASP A 430 -38.02 11.37 12.95
CA ASP A 430 -39.08 10.56 12.33
C ASP A 430 -39.39 10.98 10.89
N ILE A 431 -39.56 12.29 10.67
CA ILE A 431 -39.87 12.84 9.34
C ILE A 431 -38.71 12.53 8.38
N TRP A 432 -37.47 12.61 8.86
CA TRP A 432 -36.28 12.37 8.05
C TRP A 432 -36.06 10.88 7.74
N ILE A 433 -36.19 9.98 8.72
CA ILE A 433 -36.12 8.52 8.52
C ILE A 433 -37.21 8.08 7.55
N ASN A 434 -38.47 8.47 7.76
CA ASN A 434 -39.56 8.11 6.87
C ASN A 434 -39.35 8.66 5.46
N SER A 435 -38.79 9.86 5.31
CA SER A 435 -38.42 10.41 4.00
C SER A 435 -37.29 9.62 3.33
N LEU A 436 -36.27 9.18 4.08
CA LEU A 436 -35.17 8.36 3.57
C LEU A 436 -35.67 6.98 3.12
N ARG A 437 -36.43 6.28 3.96
CA ARG A 437 -37.04 4.98 3.68
C ARG A 437 -37.99 5.05 2.48
N THR A 438 -38.83 6.09 2.41
CA THR A 438 -39.71 6.34 1.25
C THR A 438 -38.89 6.60 -0.02
N THR A 439 -37.81 7.38 0.06
CA THR A 439 -36.92 7.65 -1.10
C THR A 439 -36.25 6.37 -1.58
N ALA A 440 -35.77 5.52 -0.66
CA ALA A 440 -35.17 4.22 -0.97
C ALA A 440 -36.17 3.30 -1.68
N GLN A 441 -37.35 3.11 -1.10
CA GLN A 441 -38.36 2.19 -1.63
C GLN A 441 -38.94 2.68 -2.97
N THR A 442 -39.37 3.95 -3.06
CA THR A 442 -40.11 4.46 -4.23
C THR A 442 -39.22 4.97 -5.36
N GLY A 443 -38.06 5.57 -5.03
CA GLY A 443 -37.14 6.12 -6.02
C GLY A 443 -36.06 5.14 -6.50
N PHE A 444 -35.78 4.09 -5.71
CA PHE A 444 -34.63 3.22 -5.93
C PHE A 444 -34.92 1.71 -5.78
N LYS A 445 -36.19 1.32 -5.56
CA LYS A 445 -36.62 -0.08 -5.31
C LYS A 445 -35.84 -0.75 -4.15
N MET A 446 -35.28 0.04 -3.23
CA MET A 446 -34.34 -0.39 -2.19
C MET A 446 -35.04 -0.54 -0.84
N ALA A 447 -35.15 -1.78 -0.35
CA ALA A 447 -35.71 -2.08 0.96
C ALA A 447 -34.81 -1.54 2.09
N LEU A 448 -35.34 -0.63 2.89
CA LEU A 448 -34.66 -0.03 4.04
C LEU A 448 -35.55 -0.18 5.29
N GLY A 449 -35.08 -0.96 6.26
CA GLY A 449 -35.71 -1.19 7.56
C GLY A 449 -35.72 0.06 8.45
N GLU A 450 -36.41 -0.02 9.58
CA GLU A 450 -36.34 1.02 10.61
C GLU A 450 -35.01 0.88 11.37
N PRO A 451 -34.21 1.95 11.52
CA PRO A 451 -32.93 1.87 12.22
C PRO A 451 -33.10 1.68 13.73
N ILE A 452 -32.13 1.00 14.34
CA ILE A 452 -31.91 1.12 15.79
C ILE A 452 -31.37 2.53 16.06
N ARG A 453 -32.17 3.34 16.75
CA ARG A 453 -31.89 4.74 17.06
C ARG A 453 -31.02 4.83 18.32
N LEU A 454 -29.88 5.52 18.22
CA LEU A 454 -28.93 5.74 19.31
C LEU A 454 -28.66 7.24 19.46
N MET A 455 -29.27 7.86 20.47
CA MET A 455 -28.94 9.23 20.85
C MET A 455 -27.49 9.30 21.36
N CYS A 456 -26.78 10.37 21.04
CA CYS A 456 -25.42 10.61 21.47
C CYS A 456 -25.18 12.11 21.77
N SER A 457 -24.85 12.47 23.00
CA SER A 457 -24.78 13.86 23.45
C SER A 457 -23.37 14.46 23.28
N ASP A 458 -22.30 13.76 23.71
CA ASP A 458 -20.92 14.04 23.27
C ASP A 458 -20.36 12.90 22.37
N PRO A 459 -20.38 13.07 21.03
CA PRO A 459 -19.84 12.10 20.09
C PRO A 459 -18.31 12.01 20.04
N ARG A 460 -17.57 12.71 20.92
CA ARG A 460 -16.14 12.45 21.18
C ARG A 460 -15.93 11.37 22.23
N VAL A 461 -16.82 11.25 23.20
CA VAL A 461 -16.67 10.38 24.39
C VAL A 461 -17.52 9.13 24.28
N GLU A 462 -18.80 9.29 23.95
CA GLU A 462 -19.78 8.19 23.93
C GLU A 462 -19.68 7.33 22.67
N LEU A 463 -19.20 7.89 21.55
CA LEU A 463 -19.25 7.23 20.25
C LEU A 463 -18.47 5.89 20.19
N PRO A 464 -17.26 5.76 20.77
CA PRO A 464 -16.60 4.46 20.96
C PRO A 464 -17.46 3.42 21.69
N GLU A 465 -18.05 3.82 22.82
CA GLU A 465 -18.84 2.97 23.72
C GLU A 465 -20.16 2.53 23.08
N LEU A 466 -20.85 3.45 22.38
CA LEU A 466 -22.05 3.17 21.60
C LEU A 466 -21.76 2.19 20.45
N LEU A 467 -20.65 2.37 19.73
CA LEU A 467 -20.24 1.45 18.66
C LEU A 467 -19.88 0.07 19.22
N GLN A 468 -19.11 0.01 20.30
CA GLN A 468 -18.68 -1.25 20.92
C GLN A 468 -19.86 -2.07 21.49
N ARG A 469 -20.91 -1.40 22.00
CA ARG A 469 -22.12 -2.09 22.50
C ARG A 469 -23.07 -2.59 21.40
N HIS A 470 -23.22 -1.85 20.30
CA HIS A 470 -24.31 -2.08 19.34
C HIS A 470 -23.87 -2.60 17.96
N VAL A 471 -22.59 -2.50 17.59
CA VAL A 471 -22.09 -3.04 16.31
C VAL A 471 -21.70 -4.51 16.48
N ILE A 472 -22.62 -5.41 16.13
CA ILE A 472 -22.38 -6.85 16.14
C ILE A 472 -21.85 -7.26 14.76
N ILE A 473 -20.55 -7.57 14.68
CA ILE A 473 -19.86 -7.91 13.43
C ILE A 473 -20.55 -9.10 12.76
N GLY A 474 -20.95 -8.92 11.50
CA GLY A 474 -21.66 -9.93 10.70
C GLY A 474 -23.19 -9.93 10.87
N GLN A 475 -23.75 -9.20 11.84
CA GLN A 475 -25.19 -8.98 11.98
C GLN A 475 -25.60 -7.55 11.63
N THR A 476 -24.88 -6.54 12.13
CA THR A 476 -25.11 -5.14 11.80
C THR A 476 -24.69 -4.89 10.35
N GLN A 477 -25.63 -4.52 9.47
CA GLN A 477 -25.37 -4.33 8.05
C GLN A 477 -24.79 -2.96 7.73
N PHE A 478 -25.18 -1.93 8.49
CA PHE A 478 -24.83 -0.54 8.22
C PHE A 478 -24.85 0.33 9.48
N VAL A 479 -24.04 1.40 9.53
CA VAL A 479 -24.09 2.43 10.58
C VAL A 479 -24.11 3.83 9.96
N LEU A 480 -25.10 4.64 10.31
CA LEU A 480 -25.20 6.05 9.92
C LEU A 480 -24.96 6.94 11.14
N LEU A 481 -24.03 7.88 11.03
CA LEU A 481 -23.80 8.93 12.02
C LEU A 481 -24.31 10.28 11.51
N MET A 482 -25.12 10.95 12.32
CA MET A 482 -25.43 12.37 12.19
C MET A 482 -24.51 13.14 13.13
N THR A 483 -23.82 14.16 12.62
CA THR A 483 -22.88 14.99 13.39
C THR A 483 -23.31 16.46 13.37
N PRO A 484 -23.26 17.17 14.51
CA PRO A 484 -23.39 18.63 14.52
C PRO A 484 -22.27 19.26 13.68
N SER A 485 -22.45 20.51 13.23
CA SER A 485 -21.46 21.17 12.34
C SER A 485 -20.15 21.53 13.06
N ASN A 486 -20.20 21.87 14.35
CA ASN A 486 -19.01 22.11 15.18
C ASN A 486 -18.19 20.83 15.34
N ASP A 487 -16.85 20.92 15.29
CA ASP A 487 -15.91 19.81 15.46
C ASP A 487 -16.12 18.54 14.60
N SER A 488 -17.00 18.61 13.60
CA SER A 488 -17.42 17.48 12.75
C SER A 488 -16.29 16.73 12.05
N TRP A 489 -15.10 17.30 11.89
CA TRP A 489 -13.94 16.58 11.36
C TRP A 489 -13.35 15.58 12.36
N LYS A 490 -13.23 15.96 13.65
CA LYS A 490 -12.69 15.09 14.72
C LYS A 490 -13.63 13.92 14.97
N VAL A 491 -14.93 14.21 15.05
CA VAL A 491 -16.01 13.22 15.18
C VAL A 491 -16.05 12.28 13.96
N TYR A 492 -15.95 12.82 12.74
CA TYR A 492 -15.86 12.01 11.52
C TYR A 492 -14.62 11.09 11.51
N ARG A 493 -13.45 11.58 11.91
CA ARG A 493 -12.24 10.76 12.04
C ARG A 493 -12.44 9.65 13.06
N LEU A 494 -12.87 9.96 14.28
CA LEU A 494 -13.10 8.96 15.34
C LEU A 494 -14.09 7.88 14.88
N PHE A 495 -15.22 8.28 14.30
CA PHE A 495 -16.20 7.36 13.73
C PHE A 495 -15.61 6.45 12.65
N LYS A 496 -14.71 6.98 11.82
CA LYS A 496 -14.08 6.25 10.72
C LYS A 496 -12.94 5.35 11.17
N GLU A 497 -12.17 5.76 12.18
CA GLU A 497 -11.19 4.90 12.84
C GLU A 497 -11.88 3.67 13.44
N TRP A 498 -12.99 3.86 14.17
CA TRP A 498 -13.77 2.75 14.70
C TRP A 498 -14.44 1.90 13.62
N THR A 499 -15.25 2.49 12.73
CA THR A 499 -16.04 1.71 11.74
C THR A 499 -15.23 1.15 10.56
N CYS A 500 -13.95 1.53 10.40
CA CYS A 500 -13.05 0.91 9.40
C CYS A 500 -11.99 -0.02 10.02
N CYS A 501 -11.46 0.27 11.21
CA CYS A 501 -10.26 -0.41 11.74
C CYS A 501 -10.50 -1.25 13.02
N GLN A 502 -11.49 -0.89 13.84
CA GLN A 502 -11.79 -1.61 15.09
C GLN A 502 -13.01 -2.53 14.96
N LEU A 503 -14.10 -2.02 14.40
CA LEU A 503 -15.37 -2.72 14.18
C LEU A 503 -15.79 -2.53 12.70
N PRO A 504 -15.21 -3.29 11.75
CA PRO A 504 -15.39 -3.03 10.32
C PRO A 504 -16.84 -3.19 9.84
N VAL A 505 -17.50 -2.07 9.54
CA VAL A 505 -18.91 -2.03 9.11
C VAL A 505 -19.15 -0.92 8.08
N PRO A 506 -19.94 -1.15 7.01
CA PRO A 506 -20.29 -0.11 6.05
C PRO A 506 -20.94 1.10 6.74
N SER A 507 -20.35 2.30 6.59
CA SER A 507 -20.80 3.46 7.36
C SER A 507 -20.87 4.79 6.61
N GLN A 508 -21.89 5.58 6.92
CA GLN A 508 -22.20 6.90 6.35
C GLN A 508 -22.14 7.99 7.44
N VAL A 509 -21.76 9.21 7.06
CA VAL A 509 -21.83 10.38 7.94
C VAL A 509 -22.61 11.50 7.24
N ILE A 510 -23.44 12.22 8.00
CA ILE A 510 -24.27 13.34 7.55
C ILE A 510 -24.13 14.48 8.56
N LYS A 511 -23.97 15.73 8.11
CA LYS A 511 -23.97 16.90 9.02
C LYS A 511 -25.40 17.35 9.31
N SER A 512 -25.78 17.64 10.55
CA SER A 512 -27.16 18.00 10.96
C SER A 512 -27.79 19.14 10.14
N ASP A 513 -26.99 20.16 9.77
CA ASP A 513 -27.40 21.25 8.87
C ASP A 513 -27.94 20.78 7.51
N THR A 514 -27.63 19.56 7.11
CA THR A 514 -28.07 18.95 5.85
C THR A 514 -29.54 18.54 5.92
N ILE A 515 -29.96 17.96 7.05
CA ILE A 515 -31.32 17.41 7.22
C ILE A 515 -32.35 18.50 7.52
N ARG A 516 -31.93 19.59 8.16
CA ARG A 516 -32.77 20.75 8.51
C ARG A 516 -33.15 21.62 7.29
N LYS A 517 -32.50 21.44 6.13
CA LYS A 517 -32.70 22.25 4.91
C LYS A 517 -33.84 21.75 4.01
N ARG A 518 -35.08 22.05 4.42
CA ARG A 518 -36.36 21.68 3.75
C ARG A 518 -36.41 21.88 2.22
N GLN A 519 -35.66 22.84 1.66
CA GLN A 519 -35.72 23.18 0.22
C GLN A 519 -34.93 22.22 -0.71
N SER A 520 -34.23 21.21 -0.20
CA SER A 520 -33.36 20.34 -1.03
C SER A 520 -33.40 18.84 -0.68
N THR A 521 -34.27 18.44 0.25
CA THR A 521 -34.24 17.15 0.93
C THR A 521 -34.26 15.95 -0.03
N GLY A 522 -35.15 15.91 -1.02
CA GLY A 522 -35.29 14.76 -1.92
C GLY A 522 -34.04 14.41 -2.74
N MET A 523 -33.36 15.43 -3.31
CA MET A 523 -32.09 15.20 -4.03
C MET A 523 -30.97 14.72 -3.10
N ILE A 524 -30.95 15.20 -1.85
CA ILE A 524 -29.95 14.80 -0.86
C ILE A 524 -30.19 13.35 -0.40
N LEU A 525 -31.44 13.00 -0.06
CA LEU A 525 -31.84 11.64 0.30
C LEU A 525 -31.51 10.65 -0.81
N ALA A 526 -31.78 11.00 -2.07
CA ALA A 526 -31.40 10.18 -3.22
C ALA A 526 -29.90 9.87 -3.28
N ARG A 527 -29.02 10.84 -2.97
CA ARG A 527 -27.57 10.61 -2.89
C ARG A 527 -27.16 9.76 -1.69
N ILE A 528 -27.84 9.90 -0.56
CA ILE A 528 -27.58 9.07 0.63
C ILE A 528 -27.95 7.62 0.36
N VAL A 529 -29.13 7.36 -0.21
CA VAL A 529 -29.56 6.01 -0.65
C VAL A 529 -28.55 5.41 -1.63
N GLN A 530 -28.13 6.17 -2.66
CA GLN A 530 -27.09 5.74 -3.60
C GLN A 530 -25.76 5.39 -2.89
N GLN A 531 -25.31 6.20 -1.93
CA GLN A 531 -24.10 5.90 -1.16
C GLN A 531 -24.26 4.70 -0.22
N MET A 532 -25.43 4.49 0.39
CA MET A 532 -25.72 3.31 1.22
C MET A 532 -25.74 2.03 0.38
N ASN A 533 -26.36 2.05 -0.81
CA ASN A 533 -26.38 0.91 -1.72
C ASN A 533 -24.96 0.55 -2.22
N ALA A 534 -24.20 1.55 -2.68
CA ALA A 534 -22.83 1.34 -3.18
C ALA A 534 -21.90 0.76 -2.11
N LYS A 535 -21.98 1.28 -0.86
CA LYS A 535 -21.23 0.76 0.29
C LYS A 535 -21.69 -0.63 0.73
N SER A 536 -22.93 -0.99 0.43
CA SER A 536 -23.50 -2.34 0.64
C SER A 536 -23.25 -3.28 -0.55
N TRP A 537 -22.24 -2.99 -1.37
CA TRP A 537 -21.87 -3.75 -2.57
C TRP A 537 -22.98 -3.85 -3.62
N GLY A 538 -23.88 -2.87 -3.70
CA GLY A 538 -24.92 -2.76 -4.72
C GLY A 538 -24.50 -1.81 -5.86
N PRO A 539 -24.22 -2.34 -7.08
CA PRO A 539 -24.12 -1.53 -8.29
C PRO A 539 -25.25 -0.51 -8.45
N LEU A 540 -24.89 0.74 -8.78
CA LEU A 540 -25.89 1.81 -9.00
C LEU A 540 -26.37 1.86 -10.44
N TRP A 541 -25.44 1.73 -11.38
CA TRP A 541 -25.66 1.68 -12.83
C TRP A 541 -24.51 0.92 -13.49
N HIS A 542 -24.73 0.45 -14.72
CA HIS A 542 -23.68 0.03 -15.65
C HIS A 542 -23.57 1.01 -16.82
N ILE A 543 -22.43 0.96 -17.54
CA ILE A 543 -22.18 1.78 -18.73
C ILE A 543 -21.87 0.85 -19.91
N LEU A 544 -22.66 0.95 -20.97
CA LEU A 544 -22.63 0.11 -22.16
C LEU A 544 -22.28 0.95 -23.42
N PRO A 545 -21.54 0.40 -24.40
CA PRO A 545 -21.25 1.07 -25.67
C PRO A 545 -22.49 1.13 -26.60
N GLU A 546 -22.40 1.91 -27.69
CA GLU A 546 -23.34 1.77 -28.83
C GLU A 546 -23.17 0.38 -29.49
N GLU A 547 -24.21 -0.11 -30.17
CA GLU A 547 -24.23 -1.42 -30.84
C GLU A 547 -23.07 -1.60 -31.85
N LYS A 548 -22.62 -0.50 -32.48
CA LYS A 548 -21.50 -0.51 -33.44
C LYS A 548 -20.14 -0.81 -32.79
N GLU A 549 -19.93 -0.42 -31.54
CA GLU A 549 -18.69 -0.68 -30.81
C GLU A 549 -18.77 -1.95 -29.96
N THR A 550 -19.98 -2.45 -29.72
CA THR A 550 -20.26 -3.65 -28.94
C THR A 550 -19.38 -4.85 -29.37
N PRO A 551 -19.20 -5.19 -30.67
CA PRO A 551 -18.32 -6.29 -31.07
C PRO A 551 -16.85 -6.14 -30.65
N VAL A 552 -16.33 -4.91 -30.55
CA VAL A 552 -14.95 -4.65 -30.13
C VAL A 552 -14.81 -4.87 -28.63
N PHE A 553 -15.75 -4.33 -27.84
CA PHE A 553 -15.81 -4.58 -26.39
C PHE A 553 -16.13 -6.04 -26.05
N GLU A 554 -16.93 -6.74 -26.86
CA GLU A 554 -17.21 -8.18 -26.71
C GLU A 554 -15.98 -9.02 -27.00
N LYS A 555 -15.21 -8.72 -28.06
CA LYS A 555 -13.92 -9.38 -28.34
C LYS A 555 -12.93 -9.18 -27.18
N PHE A 556 -12.80 -7.95 -26.69
CA PHE A 556 -11.94 -7.61 -25.55
C PHE A 556 -12.37 -8.34 -24.27
N TYR A 557 -13.66 -8.29 -23.94
CA TYR A 557 -14.25 -9.00 -22.79
C TYR A 557 -14.69 -10.44 -23.14
N ARG A 558 -14.02 -11.11 -24.08
CA ARG A 558 -14.18 -12.55 -24.34
C ARG A 558 -13.47 -13.38 -23.28
N HIS A 559 -12.39 -12.85 -22.74
CA HIS A 559 -11.63 -13.41 -21.63
C HIS A 559 -11.83 -12.54 -20.36
N PRO A 560 -11.60 -13.06 -19.15
CA PRO A 560 -11.69 -12.27 -17.92
C PRO A 560 -10.67 -11.12 -17.91
N VAL A 561 -11.15 -9.89 -17.72
CA VAL A 561 -10.32 -8.66 -17.66
C VAL A 561 -10.43 -8.02 -16.28
N MET A 562 -9.29 -7.60 -15.72
CA MET A 562 -9.22 -6.78 -14.50
C MET A 562 -8.76 -5.36 -14.82
N MET A 563 -9.56 -4.37 -14.41
CA MET A 563 -9.22 -2.94 -14.43
C MET A 563 -8.62 -2.56 -13.08
N LEU A 564 -7.39 -2.02 -13.07
CA LEU A 564 -6.70 -1.59 -11.86
C LEU A 564 -6.50 -0.08 -11.85
N GLY A 565 -6.65 0.53 -10.67
CA GLY A 565 -6.19 1.87 -10.34
C GLY A 565 -5.14 1.80 -9.24
N ILE A 566 -3.99 2.41 -9.46
CA ILE A 566 -2.93 2.53 -8.45
C ILE A 566 -2.63 4.01 -8.25
N ASN A 567 -2.64 4.48 -7.00
CA ASN A 567 -2.29 5.86 -6.66
C ASN A 567 -1.46 5.94 -5.38
N ILE A 568 -0.42 6.77 -5.40
CA ILE A 568 0.31 7.19 -4.20
C ILE A 568 -0.13 8.59 -3.79
N TYR A 569 -0.42 8.79 -2.51
CA TYR A 569 -0.70 10.08 -1.89
C TYR A 569 0.40 10.41 -0.86
N GLN A 570 0.80 11.67 -0.76
CA GLN A 570 1.78 12.12 0.24
C GLN A 570 1.12 13.13 1.19
N THR A 571 1.31 12.93 2.51
CA THR A 571 0.72 13.79 3.54
C THR A 571 1.54 15.07 3.75
N SER A 572 0.99 16.05 4.47
CA SER A 572 1.72 17.24 4.91
C SER A 572 2.97 16.88 5.73
N GLY A 573 2.89 15.86 6.59
CA GLY A 573 4.04 15.31 7.33
C GLY A 573 5.07 14.54 6.48
N GLY A 574 4.81 14.31 5.19
CA GLY A 574 5.74 13.65 4.26
C GLY A 574 5.54 12.14 4.08
N HIS A 575 4.75 11.50 4.95
CA HIS A 575 4.35 10.09 4.85
C HIS A 575 3.70 9.78 3.50
N ARG A 576 3.96 8.60 2.92
CA ARG A 576 3.42 8.19 1.60
C ARG A 576 2.47 7.00 1.76
N TRP A 577 1.27 7.12 1.22
CA TRP A 577 0.23 6.09 1.23
C TRP A 577 -0.03 5.61 -0.19
N MET A 578 0.26 4.34 -0.48
CA MET A 578 -0.15 3.68 -1.72
C MET A 578 -1.54 3.08 -1.52
N ALA A 579 -2.40 3.20 -2.53
CA ALA A 579 -3.62 2.42 -2.65
C ALA A 579 -3.72 1.73 -4.01
N LEU A 580 -4.27 0.51 -3.99
CA LEU A 580 -4.62 -0.28 -5.16
C LEU A 580 -6.13 -0.58 -5.11
N VAL A 581 -6.79 -0.40 -6.24
CA VAL A 581 -8.20 -0.74 -6.45
C VAL A 581 -8.32 -1.56 -7.72
N ALA A 582 -9.04 -2.68 -7.69
CA ALA A 582 -9.14 -3.63 -8.81
C ALA A 582 -10.59 -4.06 -9.04
N SER A 583 -11.06 -4.01 -10.28
CA SER A 583 -12.43 -4.41 -10.64
C SER A 583 -12.60 -5.92 -10.54
N LEU A 584 -13.67 -6.37 -9.89
CA LEU A 584 -13.95 -7.80 -9.66
C LEU A 584 -14.94 -8.40 -10.68
N ASN A 585 -15.37 -7.65 -11.69
CA ASN A 585 -16.28 -8.14 -12.74
C ASN A 585 -16.14 -7.36 -14.07
N LYS A 586 -16.59 -7.98 -15.18
CA LYS A 586 -16.65 -7.40 -16.54
C LYS A 586 -17.39 -6.04 -16.61
N ALA A 587 -18.41 -5.86 -15.77
CA ALA A 587 -19.17 -4.61 -15.69
C ALA A 587 -18.36 -3.45 -15.04
N CYS A 588 -17.25 -3.75 -14.35
CA CYS A 588 -16.46 -2.80 -13.57
C CYS A 588 -17.31 -2.06 -12.51
N SER A 589 -18.19 -2.82 -11.84
CA SER A 589 -19.21 -2.33 -10.89
C SER A 589 -19.00 -2.79 -9.46
N GLN A 590 -17.99 -3.64 -9.22
CA GLN A 590 -17.56 -4.12 -7.90
C GLN A 590 -16.03 -4.11 -7.87
N PHE A 591 -15.42 -3.82 -6.71
CA PHE A 591 -13.99 -3.58 -6.60
C PHE A 591 -13.40 -4.18 -5.32
N TYR A 592 -12.22 -4.77 -5.43
CA TYR A 592 -11.27 -4.88 -4.32
C TYR A 592 -10.64 -3.51 -4.10
N SER A 593 -10.32 -3.17 -2.85
CA SER A 593 -9.62 -1.93 -2.53
C SER A 593 -8.79 -2.07 -1.25
N GLY A 594 -7.51 -1.70 -1.31
CA GLY A 594 -6.62 -1.70 -0.14
C GLY A 594 -5.57 -0.59 -0.22
N ALA A 595 -5.04 -0.20 0.94
CA ALA A 595 -4.01 0.83 1.06
C ALA A 595 -3.00 0.49 2.18
N LYS A 596 -1.77 0.97 1.99
CA LYS A 596 -0.62 0.76 2.89
C LYS A 596 0.29 1.99 2.89
N GLU A 597 0.91 2.26 4.04
CA GLU A 597 2.01 3.23 4.13
C GLU A 597 3.29 2.65 3.51
N CYS A 598 4.06 3.48 2.83
CA CYS A 598 5.32 3.13 2.18
C CYS A 598 6.40 4.13 2.60
N THR A 599 7.40 3.66 3.34
CA THR A 599 8.54 4.48 3.82
C THR A 599 9.58 4.74 2.73
N ASP A 600 9.71 3.80 1.78
CA ASP A 600 10.78 3.69 0.80
C ASP A 600 10.31 2.89 -0.44
N SER A 601 11.23 2.57 -1.35
CA SER A 601 10.94 1.77 -2.56
C SER A 601 10.78 0.27 -2.29
N ALA A 602 11.35 -0.27 -1.22
CA ALA A 602 11.28 -1.70 -0.90
C ALA A 602 9.91 -2.04 -0.28
N SER A 603 9.49 -1.27 0.73
CA SER A 603 8.16 -1.30 1.32
C SER A 603 7.07 -1.04 0.28
N LEU A 604 7.25 -0.09 -0.64
CA LEU A 604 6.36 0.13 -1.79
C LEU A 604 6.19 -1.13 -2.64
N SER A 605 7.31 -1.78 -3.00
CA SER A 605 7.31 -3.00 -3.82
C SER A 605 6.58 -4.15 -3.12
N VAL A 606 6.89 -4.41 -1.85
CA VAL A 606 6.27 -5.47 -1.04
C VAL A 606 4.78 -5.20 -0.78
N ASN A 607 4.39 -3.95 -0.50
CA ASN A 607 3.00 -3.57 -0.33
C ASN A 607 2.20 -3.75 -1.63
N LEU A 608 2.76 -3.36 -2.78
CA LEU A 608 2.13 -3.56 -4.07
C LEU A 608 1.90 -5.05 -4.37
N GLN A 609 2.90 -5.90 -4.11
CA GLN A 609 2.79 -7.35 -4.29
C GLN A 609 1.68 -7.96 -3.42
N ASN A 610 1.61 -7.58 -2.14
CA ASN A 610 0.55 -8.05 -1.24
C ASN A 610 -0.85 -7.60 -1.70
N LEU A 611 -1.04 -6.29 -1.94
CA LEU A 611 -2.34 -5.74 -2.38
C LEU A 611 -2.80 -6.32 -3.72
N PHE A 612 -1.86 -6.60 -4.64
CA PHE A 612 -2.17 -7.18 -5.94
C PHE A 612 -2.47 -8.68 -5.86
N ARG A 613 -1.74 -9.45 -5.04
CA ARG A 613 -2.10 -10.85 -4.74
C ARG A 613 -3.53 -10.93 -4.22
N ASP A 614 -3.86 -10.13 -3.21
CA ASP A 614 -5.18 -10.18 -2.56
C ASP A 614 -6.30 -9.80 -3.56
N ALA A 615 -6.05 -8.83 -4.44
CA ALA A 615 -6.94 -8.47 -5.54
C ALA A 615 -7.17 -9.61 -6.56
N LEU A 616 -6.13 -10.40 -6.89
CA LEU A 616 -6.25 -11.56 -7.78
C LEU A 616 -7.08 -12.69 -7.14
N LEU A 617 -6.93 -12.92 -5.83
CA LEU A 617 -7.70 -13.92 -5.09
C LEU A 617 -9.19 -13.56 -5.04
N ASP A 618 -9.51 -12.32 -4.66
CA ASP A 618 -10.90 -11.83 -4.62
C ASP A 618 -11.54 -11.77 -6.02
N PHE A 619 -10.74 -11.61 -7.09
CA PHE A 619 -11.22 -11.74 -8.47
C PHE A 619 -11.55 -13.20 -8.82
N ALA A 620 -10.68 -14.15 -8.49
CA ALA A 620 -10.93 -15.57 -8.74
C ALA A 620 -12.10 -16.11 -7.91
N ASP A 621 -12.29 -15.63 -6.67
CA ASP A 621 -13.48 -15.93 -5.85
C ASP A 621 -14.78 -15.45 -6.51
N ASN A 622 -14.77 -14.30 -7.19
CA ASN A 622 -15.96 -13.71 -7.83
C ASN A 622 -16.23 -14.17 -9.27
N ASN A 623 -15.22 -14.67 -10.00
CA ASN A 623 -15.31 -15.06 -11.42
C ASN A 623 -15.17 -16.58 -11.61
N ASP A 624 -15.86 -17.36 -10.77
CA ASP A 624 -15.94 -18.83 -10.86
C ASP A 624 -14.55 -19.52 -11.00
N ARG A 625 -13.58 -19.09 -10.17
CA ARG A 625 -12.16 -19.53 -10.12
C ARG A 625 -11.29 -19.13 -11.32
N GLN A 626 -11.78 -18.33 -12.26
CA GLN A 626 -10.98 -17.81 -13.37
C GLN A 626 -10.11 -16.62 -12.94
N VAL A 627 -8.81 -16.68 -13.26
CA VAL A 627 -7.88 -15.55 -13.12
C VAL A 627 -7.92 -14.63 -14.35
N PRO A 628 -7.66 -13.31 -14.19
CA PRO A 628 -7.73 -12.36 -15.28
C PRO A 628 -6.68 -12.66 -16.36
N GLN A 629 -7.11 -12.77 -17.61
CA GLN A 629 -6.23 -12.97 -18.76
C GLN A 629 -5.69 -11.65 -19.32
N HIS A 630 -6.29 -10.51 -18.95
CA HIS A 630 -5.80 -9.17 -19.28
C HIS A 630 -5.92 -8.24 -18.07
N LEU A 631 -4.82 -7.55 -17.74
CA LEU A 631 -4.73 -6.51 -16.73
C LEU A 631 -4.62 -5.13 -17.39
N VAL A 632 -5.55 -4.22 -17.12
CA VAL A 632 -5.46 -2.82 -17.56
C VAL A 632 -5.22 -1.92 -16.36
N ILE A 633 -4.01 -1.39 -16.23
CA ILE A 633 -3.52 -0.68 -15.05
C ILE A 633 -3.44 0.83 -15.35
N TYR A 634 -4.19 1.62 -14.60
CA TYR A 634 -4.07 3.08 -14.56
C TYR A 634 -3.28 3.51 -13.32
N ARG A 635 -2.06 4.01 -13.52
CA ARG A 635 -1.16 4.49 -12.46
C ARG A 635 -1.11 6.01 -12.45
N GLY A 636 -1.74 6.63 -11.46
CA GLY A 636 -1.58 8.04 -11.14
C GLY A 636 -0.76 8.22 -9.86
N PHE A 637 -0.27 9.40 -9.49
CA PHE A 637 -0.11 10.61 -10.30
C PHE A 637 1.39 10.75 -10.57
N VAL A 638 1.80 10.65 -11.84
CA VAL A 638 3.21 10.48 -12.25
C VAL A 638 3.85 11.81 -12.66
N GLU A 639 5.10 12.02 -12.26
CA GLU A 639 6.04 13.00 -12.83
C GLU A 639 7.27 12.29 -13.43
N ASP A 640 8.09 12.96 -14.23
CA ASP A 640 9.23 12.31 -14.94
C ASP A 640 10.20 11.59 -13.98
N GLU A 641 10.31 12.07 -12.75
CA GLU A 641 11.18 11.52 -11.70
C GLU A 641 10.62 10.21 -11.10
N ASP A 642 9.32 9.91 -11.30
CA ASP A 642 8.70 8.65 -10.87
C ASP A 642 8.97 7.50 -11.86
N TYR A 643 9.28 7.74 -13.13
CA TYR A 643 9.32 6.68 -14.17
C TYR A 643 10.24 5.48 -13.82
N PRO A 644 11.45 5.65 -13.25
CA PRO A 644 12.27 4.52 -12.78
C PRO A 644 11.58 3.67 -11.71
N SER A 645 10.71 4.25 -10.87
CA SER A 645 9.91 3.49 -9.91
C SER A 645 8.78 2.70 -10.57
N LEU A 646 8.23 3.17 -11.70
CA LEU A 646 7.19 2.45 -12.44
C LEU A 646 7.69 1.12 -13.02
N GLU A 647 8.96 1.04 -13.39
CA GLU A 647 9.56 -0.23 -13.82
C GLU A 647 9.70 -1.22 -12.65
N VAL A 648 9.98 -0.74 -11.43
CA VAL A 648 10.01 -1.57 -10.21
C VAL A 648 8.59 -2.00 -9.80
N GLU A 649 7.59 -1.14 -9.98
CA GLU A 649 6.17 -1.48 -9.80
C GLU A 649 5.73 -2.57 -10.80
N LEU A 650 6.06 -2.43 -12.09
CA LEU A 650 5.73 -3.44 -13.10
C LEU A 650 6.41 -4.78 -12.81
N LYS A 651 7.71 -4.78 -12.46
CA LYS A 651 8.44 -6.01 -12.06
C LYS A 651 7.83 -6.66 -10.82
N SER A 652 7.35 -5.86 -9.86
CA SER A 652 6.65 -6.35 -8.68
C SER A 652 5.32 -7.02 -9.02
N LEU A 653 4.52 -6.45 -9.92
CA LEU A 653 3.29 -7.09 -10.40
C LEU A 653 3.58 -8.39 -11.15
N GLN A 654 4.61 -8.40 -12.01
CA GLN A 654 5.05 -9.60 -12.73
C GLN A 654 5.55 -10.70 -11.79
N ALA A 655 6.20 -10.36 -10.67
CA ALA A 655 6.62 -11.36 -9.68
C ALA A 655 5.43 -12.13 -9.08
N VAL A 656 4.33 -11.44 -8.76
CA VAL A 656 3.09 -12.09 -8.29
C VAL A 656 2.49 -12.99 -9.37
N LEU A 657 2.47 -12.54 -10.62
CA LEU A 657 1.96 -13.34 -11.75
C LEU A 657 2.79 -14.61 -12.00
N ASN A 658 4.12 -14.52 -11.90
CA ASN A 658 5.01 -15.66 -12.05
C ASN A 658 4.83 -16.71 -10.94
N VAL A 659 4.44 -16.28 -9.73
CA VAL A 659 4.05 -17.19 -8.64
C VAL A 659 2.68 -17.81 -8.92
N ALA A 660 1.68 -17.00 -9.30
CA ALA A 660 0.35 -17.48 -9.65
C ALA A 660 0.36 -18.48 -10.83
N ALA A 661 1.23 -18.29 -11.83
CA ALA A 661 1.40 -19.22 -12.93
C ALA A 661 1.82 -20.61 -12.44
N LYS A 662 2.88 -20.70 -11.63
CA LYS A 662 3.34 -21.97 -11.03
C LYS A 662 2.27 -22.68 -10.20
N GLN A 663 1.32 -21.94 -9.63
CA GLN A 663 0.25 -22.46 -8.78
C GLN A 663 -1.05 -22.78 -9.54
N ILE A 664 -1.14 -22.43 -10.83
CA ILE A 664 -2.35 -22.62 -11.65
C ILE A 664 -2.02 -23.48 -12.87
N ARG A 665 -1.17 -22.97 -13.78
CA ARG A 665 -0.60 -23.63 -14.97
C ARG A 665 0.63 -22.85 -15.41
N GLU A 666 1.72 -23.54 -15.76
CA GLU A 666 2.98 -22.90 -16.19
C GLU A 666 2.80 -21.96 -17.40
N GLU A 667 1.77 -22.18 -18.22
CA GLU A 667 1.41 -21.36 -19.39
C GLU A 667 0.65 -20.06 -19.06
N TYR A 668 0.28 -19.78 -17.80
CA TYR A 668 -0.51 -18.59 -17.45
C TYR A 668 0.33 -17.31 -17.53
N VAL A 669 0.26 -16.64 -18.68
CA VAL A 669 0.89 -15.33 -18.94
C VAL A 669 -0.19 -14.34 -19.39
N PRO A 670 -0.78 -13.53 -18.48
CA PRO A 670 -1.84 -12.60 -18.86
C PRO A 670 -1.27 -11.38 -19.61
N GLU A 671 -2.06 -10.84 -20.53
CA GLU A 671 -1.77 -9.57 -21.20
C GLU A 671 -1.75 -8.42 -20.17
N ILE A 672 -0.89 -7.42 -20.40
CA ILE A 672 -0.78 -6.23 -19.56
C ILE A 672 -0.86 -4.98 -20.43
N THR A 673 -1.76 -4.07 -20.07
CA THR A 673 -1.79 -2.69 -20.54
C THR A 673 -1.47 -1.77 -19.36
N TYR A 674 -0.40 -0.99 -19.43
CA TYR A 674 0.06 -0.11 -18.35
C TYR A 674 0.02 1.35 -18.80
N ILE A 675 -0.79 2.16 -18.11
CA ILE A 675 -1.11 3.54 -18.49
C ILE A 675 -0.74 4.46 -17.32
N ALA A 676 0.29 5.27 -17.48
CA ALA A 676 0.66 6.31 -16.54
C ALA A 676 -0.21 7.56 -16.75
N VAL A 677 -0.57 8.24 -15.66
CA VAL A 677 -1.41 9.46 -15.69
C VAL A 677 -0.67 10.60 -15.01
N ALA A 678 -0.47 11.71 -15.73
CA ALA A 678 0.33 12.84 -15.27
C ALA A 678 -0.28 13.53 -14.04
N LYS A 679 0.58 13.93 -13.09
CA LYS A 679 0.20 14.52 -11.79
C LYS A 679 -0.44 15.90 -11.92
N GLN A 680 0.20 16.79 -12.66
CA GLN A 680 -0.35 18.09 -13.02
C GLN A 680 0.11 18.41 -14.44
N ASP A 681 -0.79 18.94 -15.25
CA ASP A 681 -0.44 19.54 -16.54
C ASP A 681 -0.97 20.99 -16.58
N ASP A 682 -0.14 21.88 -17.11
CA ASP A 682 -0.48 23.27 -17.36
C ASP A 682 -1.10 23.46 -18.77
N MET A 683 -1.17 22.39 -19.58
CA MET A 683 -1.92 22.27 -20.83
C MET A 683 -3.40 22.67 -20.65
N ARG A 684 -3.87 23.57 -21.51
CA ARG A 684 -5.27 23.97 -21.65
C ARG A 684 -5.65 23.83 -23.12
N ILE A 685 -6.76 23.14 -23.35
CA ILE A 685 -7.31 22.87 -24.68
C ILE A 685 -8.63 23.63 -24.78
N PHE A 686 -8.83 24.31 -25.90
CA PHE A 686 -9.89 25.29 -26.11
C PHE A 686 -10.65 24.97 -27.41
N SER A 687 -11.97 24.99 -27.33
CA SER A 687 -12.85 24.84 -28.51
C SER A 687 -13.17 26.19 -29.14
N LEU A 688 -13.29 26.20 -30.46
CA LEU A 688 -13.70 27.35 -31.26
C LEU A 688 -15.20 27.25 -31.55
N ARG A 689 -16.01 28.14 -30.97
CA ARG A 689 -17.45 28.17 -31.24
C ARG A 689 -17.77 28.92 -32.55
N PRO A 690 -18.34 28.25 -33.58
CA PRO A 690 -18.54 28.87 -34.91
C PRO A 690 -19.55 30.04 -34.92
N ASP A 691 -20.45 30.07 -33.93
CA ASP A 691 -21.61 30.96 -33.84
C ASP A 691 -21.30 32.32 -33.20
N VAL A 692 -20.23 32.44 -32.39
CA VAL A 692 -19.92 33.68 -31.64
C VAL A 692 -18.44 34.08 -31.64
N ALA A 693 -17.57 33.36 -32.37
CA ALA A 693 -16.11 33.53 -32.38
C ALA A 693 -15.40 33.42 -31.00
N ASN A 694 -16.14 33.06 -29.95
CA ASN A 694 -15.67 32.98 -28.57
C ASN A 694 -14.96 31.64 -28.27
N ILE A 695 -14.03 31.69 -27.34
CA ILE A 695 -13.32 30.54 -26.79
C ILE A 695 -14.19 29.83 -25.75
N ALA A 696 -14.36 28.51 -25.92
CA ALA A 696 -15.11 27.66 -25.00
C ALA A 696 -14.27 26.49 -24.46
N ASN A 697 -14.77 25.86 -23.39
CA ASN A 697 -14.31 24.53 -23.01
C ASN A 697 -14.71 23.52 -24.10
N PRO A 698 -13.84 22.56 -24.45
CA PRO A 698 -14.22 21.40 -25.25
C PRO A 698 -15.25 20.51 -24.52
N GLU A 699 -15.94 19.69 -25.31
CA GLU A 699 -17.00 18.78 -24.87
C GLU A 699 -16.48 17.59 -24.06
N SER A 700 -17.38 16.92 -23.34
CA SER A 700 -17.06 15.68 -22.62
C SER A 700 -16.60 14.60 -23.60
N GLY A 701 -15.49 13.94 -23.28
CA GLY A 701 -14.89 12.95 -24.18
C GLY A 701 -14.07 13.55 -25.32
N THR A 702 -13.75 14.86 -25.29
CA THR A 702 -12.74 15.41 -26.20
C THR A 702 -11.38 14.76 -25.93
N VAL A 703 -10.78 14.16 -26.96
CA VAL A 703 -9.44 13.58 -26.95
C VAL A 703 -8.53 14.26 -27.97
N VAL A 704 -7.26 14.44 -27.61
CA VAL A 704 -6.20 14.95 -28.50
C VAL A 704 -4.98 14.05 -28.37
N ASP A 705 -4.68 13.34 -29.45
CA ASP A 705 -3.49 12.50 -29.66
C ASP A 705 -2.58 13.03 -30.78
N ASP A 706 -2.75 14.31 -31.13
CA ASP A 706 -1.94 15.05 -32.10
C ASP A 706 -0.44 15.02 -31.74
N PRO A 707 0.44 14.45 -32.60
CA PRO A 707 1.89 14.42 -32.38
C PRO A 707 2.49 15.78 -32.07
N LYS A 708 1.87 16.89 -32.52
CA LYS A 708 2.29 18.26 -32.22
C LYS A 708 2.36 18.56 -30.72
N ILE A 709 1.63 17.86 -29.85
CA ILE A 709 1.69 18.05 -28.38
C ILE A 709 1.97 16.76 -27.57
N CYS A 710 1.93 15.59 -28.21
CA CYS A 710 2.15 14.30 -27.55
C CYS A 710 3.65 13.90 -27.52
N SER A 711 4.02 13.11 -26.51
CA SER A 711 5.41 12.75 -26.22
C SER A 711 6.03 11.82 -27.28
N SER A 712 7.34 11.97 -27.52
CA SER A 712 8.14 11.11 -28.38
C SER A 712 8.63 9.80 -27.73
N THR A 713 8.50 9.65 -26.41
CA THR A 713 8.99 8.46 -25.68
C THR A 713 7.97 7.33 -25.62
N PHE A 714 6.68 7.65 -25.52
CA PHE A 714 5.58 6.69 -25.36
C PHE A 714 4.31 7.22 -26.05
N PRO A 715 3.50 6.35 -26.71
CA PRO A 715 2.18 6.72 -27.20
C PRO A 715 1.35 7.36 -26.09
N SER A 716 0.88 8.59 -26.29
CA SER A 716 0.20 9.36 -25.26
C SER A 716 -0.94 10.20 -25.83
N PHE A 717 -1.93 10.53 -24.99
CA PHE A 717 -3.07 11.36 -25.38
C PHE A 717 -3.55 12.24 -24.22
N TYR A 718 -4.17 13.35 -24.58
CA TYR A 718 -4.92 14.23 -23.67
C TYR A 718 -6.41 13.90 -23.75
N ALA A 719 -7.12 13.89 -22.63
CA ALA A 719 -8.58 13.74 -22.59
C ALA A 719 -9.27 14.73 -21.64
N ILE A 720 -10.36 15.33 -22.11
CA ILE A 720 -11.31 16.14 -21.32
C ILE A 720 -12.56 15.29 -21.11
N ASN A 721 -12.48 14.36 -20.17
CA ASN A 721 -13.60 13.49 -19.82
C ASN A 721 -14.73 14.29 -19.14
N GLN A 722 -14.40 15.27 -18.30
CA GLN A 722 -15.35 15.99 -17.45
C GLN A 722 -15.79 17.34 -18.03
N SER A 723 -17.10 17.50 -18.28
CA SER A 723 -17.70 18.80 -18.58
C SER A 723 -17.41 19.81 -17.46
N THR A 724 -17.01 21.03 -17.85
CA THR A 724 -16.61 22.09 -16.92
C THR A 724 -17.47 23.34 -17.15
N THR A 725 -18.48 23.51 -16.30
CA THR A 725 -19.44 24.64 -16.38
C THR A 725 -18.94 25.94 -15.73
N LYS A 726 -17.87 25.89 -14.94
CA LYS A 726 -17.24 27.08 -14.32
C LYS A 726 -15.72 26.98 -14.30
N GLY A 727 -15.08 27.97 -14.93
CA GLY A 727 -13.65 28.05 -15.21
C GLY A 727 -13.24 27.27 -16.46
N THR A 728 -11.96 27.33 -16.83
CA THR A 728 -11.39 26.50 -17.90
C THR A 728 -11.30 25.02 -17.50
N ALA A 729 -11.54 24.12 -18.45
CA ALA A 729 -11.33 22.69 -18.32
C ALA A 729 -9.83 22.36 -18.18
N VAL A 730 -9.54 21.27 -17.46
CA VAL A 730 -8.17 20.77 -17.24
C VAL A 730 -8.09 19.33 -17.76
N PRO A 731 -7.43 19.06 -18.89
CA PRO A 731 -7.33 17.72 -19.44
C PRO A 731 -6.55 16.80 -18.49
N ALA A 732 -6.72 15.49 -18.63
CA ALA A 732 -5.80 14.50 -18.09
C ALA A 732 -4.92 13.98 -19.23
N HIS A 733 -3.61 13.85 -18.97
CA HIS A 733 -2.63 13.29 -19.89
C HIS A 733 -2.34 11.84 -19.50
N PHE A 734 -2.41 10.96 -20.50
CA PHE A 734 -2.25 9.51 -20.35
C PHE A 734 -1.09 9.04 -21.25
N SER A 735 -0.09 8.39 -20.68
CA SER A 735 1.03 7.77 -21.40
C SER A 735 0.91 6.25 -21.32
N VAL A 736 0.77 5.58 -22.47
CA VAL A 736 0.70 4.12 -22.57
C VAL A 736 2.13 3.58 -22.59
N LEU A 737 2.57 3.00 -21.48
CA LEU A 737 3.95 2.47 -21.33
C LEU A 737 4.05 1.03 -21.86
N LYS A 738 2.94 0.30 -21.84
CA LYS A 738 2.83 -1.09 -22.27
C LYS A 738 1.41 -1.35 -22.79
N LYS A 739 1.28 -2.03 -23.93
CA LYS A 739 0.01 -2.53 -24.49
C LYS A 739 0.26 -3.83 -25.28
N PRO A 740 -0.75 -4.70 -25.44
CA PRO A 740 -0.77 -5.70 -26.51
C PRO A 740 -0.76 -5.03 -27.89
N GLU A 741 -0.19 -5.71 -28.89
CA GLU A 741 -0.14 -5.21 -30.27
C GLU A 741 -1.55 -5.05 -30.85
N ASN A 742 -2.44 -6.01 -30.56
CA ASN A 742 -3.84 -6.04 -30.98
C ASN A 742 -4.74 -4.93 -30.40
N MET A 743 -4.24 -4.13 -29.44
CA MET A 743 -4.99 -3.08 -28.74
C MET A 743 -4.68 -1.72 -29.38
N SER A 744 -5.67 -1.09 -30.01
CA SER A 744 -5.51 0.23 -30.64
C SER A 744 -5.55 1.38 -29.63
N MET A 745 -4.95 2.52 -29.99
CA MET A 745 -5.03 3.74 -29.17
C MET A 745 -6.48 4.23 -29.03
N ASP A 746 -7.28 4.16 -30.10
CA ASP A 746 -8.73 4.42 -30.07
C ASP A 746 -9.43 3.61 -28.97
N PHE A 747 -9.20 2.29 -28.93
CA PHE A 747 -9.86 1.44 -27.94
C PHE A 747 -9.43 1.80 -26.50
N ILE A 748 -8.15 2.14 -26.28
CA ILE A 748 -7.67 2.64 -24.98
C ILE A 748 -8.36 3.96 -24.61
N GLN A 749 -8.57 4.87 -25.56
CA GLN A 749 -9.21 6.16 -25.33
C GLN A 749 -10.71 6.01 -25.02
N SER A 750 -11.47 5.25 -25.82
CA SER A 750 -12.89 4.95 -25.58
C SER A 750 -13.10 4.17 -24.27
N LEU A 751 -12.23 3.21 -23.94
CA LEU A 751 -12.25 2.54 -22.63
C LEU A 751 -11.96 3.51 -21.47
N THR A 752 -11.00 4.43 -21.64
CA THR A 752 -10.67 5.46 -20.64
C THR A 752 -11.86 6.39 -20.38
N TYR A 753 -12.58 6.80 -21.44
CA TYR A 753 -13.79 7.61 -21.32
C TYR A 753 -14.94 6.82 -20.66
N ARG A 754 -15.20 5.58 -21.09
CA ARG A 754 -16.18 4.67 -20.46
C ARG A 754 -15.96 4.53 -18.97
N LEU A 755 -14.72 4.28 -18.54
CA LEU A 755 -14.37 4.14 -17.13
C LEU A 755 -14.57 5.43 -16.33
N SER A 756 -14.60 6.61 -16.97
CA SER A 756 -14.87 7.89 -16.31
C SER A 756 -16.34 8.09 -15.90
N LEU A 757 -17.27 7.31 -16.49
CA LEU A 757 -18.71 7.32 -16.20
C LEU A 757 -19.11 6.36 -15.05
N LEU A 758 -18.18 5.55 -14.55
CA LEU A 758 -18.42 4.48 -13.55
C LEU A 758 -18.06 4.87 -12.10
N TYR A 759 -17.81 6.15 -11.82
CA TYR A 759 -17.48 6.63 -10.47
C TYR A 759 -18.75 7.04 -9.70
N TYR A 760 -19.28 6.15 -8.86
CA TYR A 760 -20.61 6.23 -8.24
C TYR A 760 -20.92 7.47 -7.37
N ASN A 761 -19.93 8.27 -6.98
CA ASN A 761 -20.18 9.58 -6.34
C ASN A 761 -20.45 10.72 -7.35
N SER A 762 -20.43 10.45 -8.65
CA SER A 762 -20.77 11.36 -9.74
C SER A 762 -21.73 10.67 -10.71
N ASN A 763 -22.73 11.39 -11.20
CA ASN A 763 -23.65 10.94 -12.26
C ASN A 763 -23.40 11.70 -13.58
N ALA A 764 -22.15 12.11 -13.75
CA ALA A 764 -21.56 12.64 -14.96
C ALA A 764 -20.08 12.24 -15.01
N ALA A 765 -19.51 12.18 -16.22
CA ALA A 765 -18.11 11.84 -16.46
C ALA A 765 -17.15 12.68 -15.58
N ILE A 766 -16.20 12.01 -14.92
CA ILE A 766 -15.15 12.65 -14.10
C ILE A 766 -13.82 12.71 -14.85
N ARG A 767 -12.88 13.56 -14.41
CA ARG A 767 -11.58 13.75 -15.11
C ARG A 767 -10.77 12.45 -15.30
N LEU A 768 -10.93 11.44 -14.44
CA LEU A 768 -10.12 10.21 -14.41
C LEU A 768 -11.00 8.94 -14.48
N PRO A 769 -10.46 7.81 -14.97
CA PRO A 769 -11.10 6.49 -14.82
C PRO A 769 -11.49 6.17 -13.37
N ALA A 770 -12.65 5.57 -13.17
CA ALA A 770 -13.18 5.23 -11.85
C ALA A 770 -12.21 4.40 -10.98
N PRO A 771 -11.50 3.36 -11.46
CA PRO A 771 -10.54 2.62 -10.63
C PRO A 771 -9.46 3.53 -10.03
N LEU A 772 -8.90 4.43 -10.85
CA LEU A 772 -7.87 5.38 -10.41
C LEU A 772 -8.44 6.45 -9.48
N MET A 773 -9.67 6.95 -9.73
CA MET A 773 -10.33 7.87 -8.80
C MET A 773 -10.59 7.22 -7.44
N TYR A 774 -11.03 5.96 -7.40
CA TYR A 774 -11.21 5.22 -6.14
C TYR A 774 -9.86 5.02 -5.42
N ALA A 775 -8.80 4.64 -6.13
CA ALA A 775 -7.45 4.52 -5.55
C ALA A 775 -6.94 5.86 -4.99
N HIS A 776 -7.11 6.96 -5.73
CA HIS A 776 -6.75 8.30 -5.26
C HIS A 776 -7.53 8.70 -4.00
N ARG A 777 -8.85 8.42 -3.97
CA ARG A 777 -9.70 8.70 -2.80
C ARG A 777 -9.31 7.87 -1.59
N LEU A 778 -8.97 6.59 -1.77
CA LEU A 778 -8.56 5.70 -0.69
C LEU A 778 -7.18 6.07 -0.14
N ALA A 779 -6.20 6.34 -1.01
CA ALA A 779 -4.85 6.79 -0.61
C ALA A 779 -4.90 8.10 0.18
N LYS A 780 -5.75 9.06 -0.24
CA LYS A 780 -5.98 10.28 0.54
C LYS A 780 -6.68 9.97 1.86
N PHE A 781 -7.78 9.21 1.86
CA PHE A 781 -8.54 8.89 3.07
C PHE A 781 -7.65 8.25 4.17
N ALA A 782 -6.78 7.31 3.78
CA ALA A 782 -5.78 6.73 4.68
C ALA A 782 -4.82 7.79 5.25
N GLY A 783 -4.30 8.67 4.39
CA GLY A 783 -3.30 9.68 4.75
C GLY A 783 -3.80 10.98 5.39
N THR A 784 -5.10 11.31 5.34
CA THR A 784 -5.66 12.53 5.98
C THR A 784 -6.85 12.28 6.89
N ASP A 785 -7.75 11.37 6.54
CA ASP A 785 -9.09 11.33 7.13
C ASP A 785 -9.18 10.30 8.28
N ALA A 786 -8.50 9.16 8.12
CA ALA A 786 -8.32 8.18 9.20
C ALA A 786 -7.20 8.58 10.17
N ALA A 787 -6.19 9.31 9.66
CA ALA A 787 -4.95 9.71 10.32
C ALA A 787 -4.42 8.66 11.34
N TRP A 788 -3.89 7.57 10.78
CA TRP A 788 -3.27 6.39 11.42
C TRP A 788 -2.18 6.67 12.48
N ASN A 789 -1.82 7.94 12.72
CA ASN A 789 -0.63 8.40 13.43
C ASN A 789 -0.93 9.21 14.70
N ALA A 790 -2.17 9.21 15.21
CA ALA A 790 -2.57 10.03 16.36
C ALA A 790 -3.62 9.40 17.29
N VAL A 791 -3.34 8.14 17.71
CA VAL A 791 -3.62 7.53 19.03
C VAL A 791 -2.42 6.62 19.31
N ALA A 792 -2.13 6.27 20.56
CA ALA A 792 -1.17 5.22 20.91
C ALA A 792 -1.72 3.82 20.56
N VAL A 793 -1.81 3.51 19.28
CA VAL A 793 -2.21 2.19 18.75
C VAL A 793 -0.98 1.27 18.76
N PRO A 794 -1.08 0.01 19.22
CA PRO A 794 0.03 -0.93 19.17
C PRO A 794 0.50 -1.23 17.73
N SER A 795 1.75 -1.68 17.61
CA SER A 795 2.45 -1.91 16.34
C SER A 795 1.61 -2.75 15.34
N PRO A 796 1.60 -2.41 14.03
CA PRO A 796 0.76 -3.08 13.02
C PRO A 796 1.27 -4.47 12.58
N ALA A 797 1.70 -5.30 13.53
CA ALA A 797 1.60 -6.74 13.41
C ALA A 797 0.12 -7.16 13.56
N GLU A 798 -0.24 -8.34 13.05
CA GLU A 798 -1.51 -9.05 13.32
C GLU A 798 -2.85 -8.30 13.09
N LYS A 799 -2.90 -7.24 12.27
CA LYS A 799 -4.15 -6.79 11.62
C LYS A 799 -4.14 -6.93 10.09
N ALA A 800 -3.96 -8.18 9.64
CA ALA A 800 -4.47 -8.63 8.34
C ALA A 800 -6.01 -8.74 8.41
N LEU A 801 -6.70 -7.59 8.39
CA LEU A 801 -8.15 -7.48 8.55
C LEU A 801 -8.92 -8.39 7.57
N PRO A 802 -9.65 -9.43 8.02
CA PRO A 802 -10.39 -10.32 7.13
C PRO A 802 -11.66 -9.63 6.60
N TRP A 803 -11.57 -9.01 5.43
CA TRP A 803 -12.74 -8.41 4.78
C TRP A 803 -13.74 -9.50 4.35
N PHE A 804 -14.84 -9.61 5.10
CA PHE A 804 -16.04 -10.43 4.86
C PHE A 804 -15.89 -11.82 4.16
N PRO A 805 -15.14 -12.80 4.71
CA PRO A 805 -15.18 -14.18 4.20
C PRO A 805 -16.56 -14.86 4.35
N GLY A 806 -17.35 -14.46 5.35
CA GLY A 806 -18.62 -15.12 5.71
C GLY A 806 -19.74 -14.98 4.67
N ILE A 807 -19.91 -13.77 4.10
CA ILE A 807 -20.99 -13.51 3.13
C ILE A 807 -20.71 -14.25 1.81
N GLY A 808 -19.45 -14.50 1.44
CA GLY A 808 -19.08 -15.31 0.28
C GLY A 808 -19.61 -16.74 0.35
N LYS A 809 -19.44 -17.42 1.49
CA LYS A 809 -19.95 -18.80 1.69
C LYS A 809 -21.49 -18.86 1.66
N LEU A 810 -22.17 -17.94 2.35
CA LEU A 810 -23.64 -17.83 2.33
C LEU A 810 -24.20 -17.45 0.95
N ARG A 811 -23.53 -16.55 0.21
CA ARG A 811 -23.88 -16.23 -1.19
C ARG A 811 -23.66 -17.42 -2.11
N ARG A 812 -22.59 -18.21 -1.95
CA ARG A 812 -22.38 -19.43 -2.75
C ARG A 812 -23.54 -20.42 -2.54
N GLN A 813 -23.97 -20.64 -1.31
CA GLN A 813 -25.15 -21.47 -1.01
C GLN A 813 -26.44 -20.89 -1.65
N ARG A 814 -26.78 -19.61 -1.40
CA ARG A 814 -28.00 -18.99 -1.97
C ARG A 814 -27.99 -18.91 -3.51
N ARG A 815 -26.82 -18.73 -4.15
CA ARG A 815 -26.66 -18.70 -5.61
C ARG A 815 -26.70 -20.10 -6.23
N LEU A 816 -26.20 -21.12 -5.53
CA LEU A 816 -26.37 -22.52 -5.90
C LEU A 816 -27.84 -22.95 -5.76
N GLN A 817 -28.54 -22.57 -4.69
CA GLN A 817 -29.98 -22.80 -4.54
C GLN A 817 -30.79 -22.12 -5.67
N ARG A 818 -30.50 -20.85 -6.00
CA ARG A 818 -31.17 -20.18 -7.13
C ARG A 818 -30.87 -20.84 -8.48
N LYS A 819 -29.63 -21.30 -8.75
CA LYS A 819 -29.33 -22.09 -9.96
C LYS A 819 -30.02 -23.45 -9.97
N ALA A 820 -30.02 -24.18 -8.85
CA ALA A 820 -30.70 -25.48 -8.71
C ALA A 820 -32.22 -25.36 -8.97
N ASN A 821 -32.83 -24.25 -8.55
CA ASN A 821 -34.24 -23.95 -8.78
C ASN A 821 -34.55 -23.37 -10.18
N GLN A 822 -33.57 -23.28 -11.09
CA GLN A 822 -33.74 -22.68 -12.43
C GLN A 822 -33.18 -23.51 -13.59
N VAL A 823 -32.47 -24.61 -13.36
CA VAL A 823 -31.98 -25.49 -14.44
C VAL A 823 -33.01 -26.55 -14.79
N ASN A 824 -33.53 -26.49 -16.03
CA ASN A 824 -34.36 -27.55 -16.61
C ASN A 824 -33.49 -28.79 -16.91
N PRO A 825 -33.82 -30.01 -16.44
CA PRO A 825 -32.90 -31.15 -16.48
C PRO A 825 -32.45 -31.69 -17.86
N GLN A 826 -32.94 -31.15 -18.98
CA GLN A 826 -32.75 -31.73 -20.31
C GLN A 826 -31.56 -31.18 -21.12
N GLU A 827 -30.97 -30.03 -20.74
CA GLU A 827 -29.90 -29.38 -21.52
C GLU A 827 -28.46 -29.77 -21.09
N ALA A 828 -28.31 -30.59 -20.06
CA ALA A 828 -27.02 -30.87 -19.42
C ALA A 828 -26.07 -31.85 -20.17
N SER A 829 -26.34 -32.19 -21.44
CA SER A 829 -25.65 -33.27 -22.17
C SER A 829 -24.57 -32.80 -23.17
N ALA A 830 -24.28 -31.50 -23.26
CA ALA A 830 -23.39 -30.93 -24.28
C ALA A 830 -22.28 -30.02 -23.69
N ALA A 831 -21.38 -30.59 -22.88
CA ALA A 831 -20.17 -29.90 -22.39
C ALA A 831 -18.93 -30.80 -22.43
N SER A 832 -17.81 -30.28 -22.94
CA SER A 832 -16.57 -31.05 -23.19
C SER A 832 -15.68 -31.24 -21.94
N PRO A 833 -14.82 -32.28 -21.87
CA PRO A 833 -14.15 -32.69 -20.63
C PRO A 833 -12.90 -31.84 -20.30
N HIS A 834 -13.10 -30.66 -19.74
CA HIS A 834 -12.04 -29.80 -19.17
C HIS A 834 -12.31 -29.41 -17.71
N LEU A 835 -12.48 -30.42 -16.84
CA LEU A 835 -12.81 -30.25 -15.41
C LEU A 835 -11.90 -31.08 -14.47
N TYR A 836 -10.58 -30.96 -14.67
CA TYR A 836 -9.57 -31.27 -13.65
C TYR A 836 -8.74 -30.01 -13.37
N GLY A 837 -8.32 -29.80 -12.11
CA GLY A 837 -7.79 -28.53 -11.60
C GLY A 837 -8.75 -27.71 -10.72
N ALA A 838 -9.93 -28.26 -10.38
CA ALA A 838 -10.94 -27.56 -9.57
C ALA A 838 -10.70 -27.62 -8.03
N ALA A 839 -9.66 -28.33 -7.58
CA ALA A 839 -9.35 -28.54 -6.16
C ALA A 839 -8.24 -27.61 -5.64
N GLU A 840 -7.24 -27.29 -6.46
CA GLU A 840 -5.97 -26.69 -6.00
C GLU A 840 -6.05 -25.18 -5.73
N ILE A 841 -7.04 -24.46 -6.30
CA ILE A 841 -7.15 -22.98 -6.19
C ILE A 841 -7.68 -22.51 -4.82
N LEU A 842 -8.03 -23.42 -3.89
CA LEU A 842 -8.50 -23.09 -2.55
C LEU A 842 -7.40 -22.97 -1.48
N THR A 843 -6.15 -23.37 -1.76
CA THR A 843 -5.02 -23.29 -0.82
C THR A 843 -4.43 -21.88 -0.69
N LEU A 844 -4.69 -20.99 -1.66
CA LEU A 844 -3.98 -19.73 -1.85
C LEU A 844 -4.17 -18.63 -0.76
N ARG A 845 -4.89 -18.90 0.33
CA ARG A 845 -4.91 -18.01 1.51
C ARG A 845 -3.98 -18.48 2.65
N GLU A 846 -3.48 -19.72 2.64
CA GLU A 846 -2.80 -20.32 3.80
C GLU A 846 -1.59 -21.21 3.38
N HIS A 847 -0.38 -20.63 3.49
CA HIS A 847 0.94 -21.28 3.68
C HIS A 847 1.62 -22.06 2.52
N ASN A 848 2.92 -22.34 2.72
CA ASN A 848 3.80 -23.05 1.79
C ASN A 848 3.55 -24.57 1.83
N PHE A 849 3.13 -25.16 0.72
CA PHE A 849 2.75 -26.59 0.64
C PHE A 849 3.61 -27.46 -0.31
N ASP A 850 4.85 -27.06 -0.59
CA ASP A 850 5.88 -27.94 -1.20
C ASP A 850 6.54 -28.91 -0.19
N ALA A 851 6.19 -28.79 1.10
CA ALA A 851 6.73 -29.64 2.15
C ALA A 851 6.15 -31.07 2.09
N LYS A 852 6.92 -32.04 2.61
CA LYS A 852 6.51 -33.45 2.73
C LYS A 852 6.39 -33.94 4.19
N ILE A 853 7.16 -33.32 5.08
CA ILE A 853 7.19 -33.61 6.51
C ILE A 853 6.51 -32.48 7.27
N PHE A 854 5.52 -32.80 8.09
CA PHE A 854 4.99 -31.91 9.12
C PHE A 854 5.75 -32.14 10.43
N HIS A 855 6.18 -31.08 11.09
CA HIS A 855 6.78 -31.11 12.42
C HIS A 855 5.98 -30.24 13.38
N LEU A 856 5.35 -30.84 14.39
CA LEU A 856 4.67 -30.13 15.46
C LEU A 856 5.72 -29.41 16.33
N HIS A 857 5.86 -28.09 16.14
CA HIS A 857 6.75 -27.27 16.93
C HIS A 857 6.09 -26.97 18.28
N THR A 858 6.17 -27.91 19.22
CA THR A 858 5.79 -27.60 20.62
C THR A 858 6.90 -26.75 21.24
N PRO A 859 6.61 -25.54 21.78
CA PRO A 859 7.64 -24.63 22.29
C PRO A 859 8.63 -25.30 23.23
N LYS A 860 9.93 -25.21 22.92
CA LYS A 860 11.05 -25.71 23.75
C LYS A 860 11.09 -27.24 23.99
N ALA A 861 10.27 -28.02 23.27
CA ALA A 861 10.49 -29.45 23.01
C ALA A 861 11.33 -29.61 21.73
N ALA A 862 12.60 -29.18 21.77
CA ALA A 862 13.58 -29.25 20.66
C ALA A 862 13.18 -28.66 19.29
N GLY A 863 12.14 -27.82 19.22
CA GLY A 863 11.52 -27.34 17.98
C GLY A 863 12.47 -26.84 16.88
N CYS A 864 13.29 -25.83 17.17
CA CYS A 864 14.27 -25.29 16.21
C CYS A 864 15.40 -26.30 15.87
N SER A 865 15.87 -27.06 16.86
CA SER A 865 16.92 -28.08 16.69
C SER A 865 16.50 -29.14 15.67
N VAL A 866 15.33 -29.75 15.84
CA VAL A 866 14.83 -30.80 14.92
C VAL A 866 14.66 -30.25 13.51
N VAL A 867 14.21 -29.00 13.36
CA VAL A 867 14.13 -28.35 12.04
C VAL A 867 15.51 -28.17 11.43
N SER A 868 16.53 -27.81 12.20
CA SER A 868 17.91 -27.67 11.71
C SER A 868 18.52 -29.03 11.32
N ASP A 869 18.46 -30.01 12.22
CA ASP A 869 19.01 -31.35 12.03
C ASP A 869 18.34 -32.07 10.85
N LEU A 870 17.00 -32.12 10.79
CA LEU A 870 16.29 -32.71 9.66
C LEU A 870 16.51 -31.93 8.35
N SER A 871 16.78 -30.62 8.40
CA SER A 871 17.08 -29.85 7.18
C SER A 871 18.38 -30.28 6.51
N SER A 872 19.31 -30.91 7.24
CA SER A 872 20.50 -31.52 6.63
C SER A 872 20.18 -32.79 5.84
N LEU A 873 19.23 -33.61 6.34
CA LEU A 873 18.87 -34.90 5.76
C LEU A 873 17.92 -34.77 4.56
N VAL A 874 16.84 -34.00 4.71
CA VAL A 874 15.77 -33.89 3.69
C VAL A 874 15.70 -32.53 2.99
N GLY A 875 16.48 -31.54 3.44
CA GLY A 875 16.45 -30.18 2.93
C GLY A 875 15.30 -29.33 3.50
N ARG A 876 15.61 -28.13 4.01
CA ARG A 876 14.68 -27.23 4.74
C ARG A 876 13.32 -27.01 4.06
N LYS A 877 13.27 -26.99 2.73
CA LYS A 877 12.04 -26.81 1.93
C LYS A 877 11.01 -27.94 2.08
N ASN A 878 11.47 -29.15 2.40
CA ASN A 878 10.63 -30.34 2.54
C ASN A 878 9.99 -30.44 3.95
N ILE A 879 10.31 -29.53 4.87
CA ILE A 879 9.86 -29.54 6.27
C ILE A 879 8.94 -28.35 6.52
N TYR A 880 7.66 -28.63 6.79
CA TYR A 880 6.74 -27.69 7.40
C TYR A 880 6.87 -27.82 8.92
N SER A 881 7.13 -26.73 9.65
CA SER A 881 7.21 -26.75 11.11
C SER A 881 6.56 -25.51 11.70
N ASP A 882 5.64 -25.74 12.63
CA ASP A 882 4.67 -24.74 13.08
C ASP A 882 4.08 -25.16 14.44
N GLU A 883 3.62 -24.20 15.24
CA GLU A 883 3.13 -24.44 16.61
C GLU A 883 1.63 -24.82 16.67
N ARG A 884 0.99 -25.09 15.52
CA ARG A 884 -0.46 -25.31 15.41
C ARG A 884 -0.98 -26.58 16.08
N CYS A 885 -2.30 -26.68 16.18
CA CYS A 885 -2.99 -27.88 16.64
C CYS A 885 -2.70 -29.08 15.73
N PHE A 886 -2.23 -30.18 16.33
CA PHE A 886 -1.99 -31.44 15.64
C PHE A 886 -3.18 -32.38 15.83
N ARG A 887 -4.19 -32.24 14.96
CA ARG A 887 -5.51 -32.86 15.15
C ARG A 887 -5.80 -33.95 14.11
N LEU A 888 -6.15 -35.14 14.61
CA LEU A 888 -6.47 -36.32 13.79
C LEU A 888 -7.59 -36.12 12.76
N SER A 889 -8.59 -35.28 13.03
CA SER A 889 -9.70 -35.01 12.10
C SER A 889 -9.25 -34.27 10.84
N ASP A 890 -8.15 -33.52 10.91
CA ASP A 890 -7.75 -32.59 9.85
C ASP A 890 -6.97 -33.31 8.73
N SER A 891 -7.03 -34.65 8.77
CA SER A 891 -6.66 -35.64 7.76
C SER A 891 -7.07 -35.35 6.32
N ALA A 892 -8.05 -34.47 6.08
CA ALA A 892 -8.44 -34.02 4.74
C ALA A 892 -7.55 -32.89 4.19
N ASN A 893 -7.03 -32.00 5.04
CA ASN A 893 -6.20 -30.86 4.62
C ASN A 893 -4.71 -31.21 4.58
N PHE A 894 -4.26 -32.18 5.37
CA PHE A 894 -2.86 -32.62 5.42
C PHE A 894 -2.56 -33.87 4.56
N THR A 895 -3.43 -34.23 3.60
CA THR A 895 -3.27 -35.40 2.72
C THR A 895 -1.99 -35.40 1.87
N ALA A 896 -1.35 -34.24 1.67
CA ALA A 896 -0.09 -34.11 0.93
C ALA A 896 1.17 -34.36 1.77
N LEU A 897 1.08 -34.31 3.10
CA LEU A 897 2.21 -34.48 4.01
C LEU A 897 2.34 -35.96 4.39
N GLN A 898 3.37 -36.62 3.87
CA GLN A 898 3.61 -38.06 4.01
C GLN A 898 3.98 -38.42 5.46
N ASP A 899 4.77 -37.56 6.11
CA ASP A 899 5.36 -37.83 7.42
C ASP A 899 5.00 -36.76 8.45
N ARG A 900 4.74 -37.20 9.68
CA ARG A 900 4.36 -36.35 10.82
C ARG A 900 5.29 -36.62 12.00
N VAL A 901 6.12 -35.63 12.34
CA VAL A 901 7.10 -35.65 13.44
C VAL A 901 6.53 -34.89 14.64
N VAL A 902 6.63 -35.48 15.82
CA VAL A 902 6.30 -34.85 17.11
C VAL A 902 7.50 -35.03 18.05
N MET A 903 7.86 -33.97 18.78
CA MET A 903 8.75 -34.03 19.93
C MET A 903 7.97 -33.83 21.22
N ILE A 904 8.31 -34.58 22.27
CA ILE A 904 7.85 -34.37 23.64
C ILE A 904 9.01 -34.14 24.61
N ARG A 905 8.72 -33.60 25.79
CA ARG A 905 9.68 -33.30 26.86
C ARG A 905 9.05 -33.59 28.23
N GLN A 906 9.87 -33.93 29.23
CA GLN A 906 9.43 -34.12 30.61
C GLN A 906 8.72 -32.83 31.10
N PRO A 907 7.52 -32.86 31.70
CA PRO A 907 6.70 -31.66 31.82
C PRO A 907 7.23 -30.56 32.74
N ARG A 908 7.97 -30.92 33.81
CA ARG A 908 8.62 -29.94 34.70
C ARG A 908 9.72 -29.22 33.93
N GLU A 909 10.60 -29.99 33.30
CA GLU A 909 11.68 -29.52 32.43
C GLU A 909 11.15 -28.67 31.27
N HIS A 910 9.99 -29.04 30.72
CA HIS A 910 9.32 -28.28 29.67
C HIS A 910 8.90 -26.89 30.16
N VAL A 911 8.17 -26.80 31.28
CA VAL A 911 7.75 -25.52 31.87
C VAL A 911 8.95 -24.67 32.33
N PHE A 912 10.00 -25.28 32.87
CA PHE A 912 11.24 -24.59 33.22
C PHE A 912 11.94 -24.01 31.98
N SER A 913 12.04 -24.78 30.90
CA SER A 913 12.67 -24.34 29.65
C SER A 913 11.88 -23.22 28.93
N GLN A 914 10.56 -23.18 29.10
CA GLN A 914 9.72 -22.06 28.65
C GLN A 914 10.13 -20.79 29.40
N TYR A 915 10.08 -20.79 30.74
CA TYR A 915 10.49 -19.63 31.56
C TYR A 915 11.92 -19.17 31.27
N GLN A 916 12.88 -20.10 31.25
CA GLN A 916 14.28 -19.81 30.98
C GLN A 916 14.49 -19.18 29.60
N PHE A 917 13.78 -19.64 28.56
CA PHE A 917 13.80 -18.95 27.27
C PHE A 917 13.15 -17.56 27.34
N CYS A 918 12.00 -17.41 28.00
CA CYS A 918 11.34 -16.10 28.17
C CYS A 918 12.25 -15.08 28.88
N LYS A 919 13.08 -15.54 29.82
CA LYS A 919 14.07 -14.74 30.56
C LYS A 919 15.31 -14.39 29.72
N LEU A 920 15.77 -15.31 28.85
CA LEU A 920 17.06 -15.24 28.14
C LEU A 920 16.93 -15.04 26.61
N ALA A 921 15.76 -14.62 26.10
CA ALA A 921 15.55 -14.43 24.67
C ALA A 921 16.29 -13.19 24.12
N SER A 922 17.51 -13.40 23.60
CA SER A 922 18.29 -12.37 22.88
C SER A 922 18.05 -12.31 21.37
N ASP A 923 17.22 -13.22 20.83
CA ASP A 923 16.83 -13.34 19.42
C ASP A 923 16.49 -11.96 18.78
N PRO A 924 17.15 -11.57 17.67
CA PRO A 924 16.91 -10.28 17.02
C PRO A 924 15.47 -10.08 16.51
N GLY A 925 14.75 -11.13 16.11
CA GLY A 925 13.35 -11.04 15.69
C GLY A 925 12.42 -10.78 16.88
N TYR A 926 12.63 -11.51 17.98
CA TYR A 926 11.90 -11.29 19.23
C TYR A 926 12.17 -9.88 19.79
N ARG A 927 13.45 -9.46 19.81
CA ARG A 927 13.84 -8.10 20.22
C ARG A 927 13.48 -6.99 19.23
N SER A 928 13.28 -7.25 17.94
CA SER A 928 12.76 -6.22 17.02
C SER A 928 11.29 -5.91 17.31
N THR A 929 10.51 -6.93 17.66
CA THR A 929 9.10 -6.78 18.08
C THR A 929 9.02 -6.02 19.41
N LEU A 930 9.82 -6.42 20.41
CA LEU A 930 9.88 -5.73 21.71
C LEU A 930 10.45 -4.29 21.63
N ARG A 931 11.30 -3.95 20.64
CA ARG A 931 11.81 -2.58 20.45
C ARG A 931 10.71 -1.58 20.10
N TYR A 932 9.65 -2.00 19.41
CA TYR A 932 8.52 -1.14 19.07
C TYR A 932 7.69 -0.69 20.29
N LEU A 933 7.83 -1.39 21.43
CA LEU A 933 7.01 -1.14 22.63
C LEU A 933 7.63 -0.14 23.63
N ARG A 934 8.89 0.28 23.45
CA ARG A 934 9.51 1.38 24.24
C ARG A 934 8.99 2.79 23.87
N GLY A 935 7.78 2.89 23.31
CA GLY A 935 7.19 4.14 22.80
C GLY A 935 5.75 4.41 23.24
N LEU A 936 5.15 3.57 24.09
CA LEU A 936 3.80 3.79 24.62
C LEU A 936 3.84 4.66 25.88
N PRO A 937 3.09 5.78 25.95
CA PRO A 937 2.99 6.57 27.18
C PRO A 937 2.32 5.74 28.29
N GLY A 938 3.02 5.53 29.41
CA GLY A 938 2.50 4.85 30.60
C GLY A 938 3.00 3.42 30.85
N GLN A 939 3.65 2.76 29.89
CA GLN A 939 4.27 1.44 30.12
C GLN A 939 5.80 1.51 30.16
N THR A 940 6.32 1.88 31.33
CA THR A 940 7.66 1.46 31.75
C THR A 940 7.59 0.06 32.38
N ASN A 941 8.54 -0.80 32.01
CA ASN A 941 8.83 -2.14 32.53
C ASN A 941 8.15 -3.32 31.81
N PHE A 942 8.99 -4.21 31.29
CA PHE A 942 8.67 -5.61 31.01
C PHE A 942 8.86 -6.38 32.32
N HIS A 943 7.78 -6.90 32.90
CA HIS A 943 7.77 -7.54 34.22
C HIS A 943 7.50 -9.06 34.15
N LEU A 944 8.18 -9.78 33.24
CA LEU A 944 8.37 -11.21 33.44
C LEU A 944 9.06 -11.41 34.80
N ALA A 945 8.47 -12.24 35.67
CA ALA A 945 8.91 -12.36 37.05
C ALA A 945 10.39 -12.79 37.16
N ASN A 946 11.16 -12.10 38.02
CA ASN A 946 12.62 -12.22 38.10
C ASN A 946 13.14 -13.61 38.55
N SER A 947 12.25 -14.44 39.12
CA SER A 947 12.50 -15.83 39.51
C SER A 947 11.44 -16.75 38.90
N PHE A 948 11.79 -18.03 38.72
CA PHE A 948 10.85 -19.05 38.24
C PHE A 948 9.68 -19.24 39.22
N GLN A 949 9.97 -19.25 40.53
CA GLN A 949 8.95 -19.32 41.58
C GLN A 949 7.92 -18.20 41.49
N ASN A 950 8.34 -16.94 41.35
CA ASN A 950 7.39 -15.84 41.25
C ASN A 950 6.50 -15.95 39.99
N TRP A 951 7.02 -16.52 38.90
CA TRP A 951 6.25 -16.77 37.66
C TRP A 951 5.22 -17.91 37.84
N THR A 952 5.59 -19.00 38.53
CA THR A 952 4.64 -20.10 38.84
C THR A 952 3.60 -19.69 39.87
N ASP A 953 3.98 -18.91 40.88
CA ASP A 953 3.07 -18.31 41.86
C ASP A 953 2.00 -17.45 41.18
N GLU A 954 2.39 -16.67 40.16
CA GLU A 954 1.49 -15.76 39.46
C GLU A 954 0.56 -16.48 38.49
N TRP A 955 1.07 -17.48 37.75
CA TRP A 955 0.22 -18.40 36.97
C TRP A 955 -0.75 -19.22 37.84
N THR A 956 -0.36 -19.56 39.07
CA THR A 956 -1.22 -20.26 40.05
C THR A 956 -2.29 -19.34 40.63
N ARG A 957 -1.94 -18.06 40.86
CA ARG A 957 -2.84 -17.03 41.43
C ARG A 957 -3.86 -16.50 40.41
N SER A 958 -3.45 -16.34 39.15
CA SER A 958 -4.21 -15.67 38.09
C SER A 958 -4.18 -16.47 36.77
N PRO A 959 -4.65 -17.74 36.75
CA PRO A 959 -4.55 -18.58 35.57
C PRO A 959 -5.43 -18.07 34.40
N ARG A 960 -4.79 -17.74 33.27
CA ARG A 960 -5.44 -17.17 32.09
C ARG A 960 -5.87 -18.26 31.10
N TYR A 961 -7.14 -18.68 31.16
CA TYR A 961 -7.74 -19.65 30.25
C TYR A 961 -8.57 -18.99 29.14
N GLY A 962 -8.60 -19.58 27.95
CA GLY A 962 -9.28 -19.07 26.77
C GLY A 962 -8.33 -18.87 25.59
N ARG A 963 -8.62 -17.91 24.71
CA ARG A 963 -7.65 -17.51 23.67
C ARG A 963 -6.45 -16.84 24.31
N TYR A 964 -5.26 -17.34 24.01
CA TYR A 964 -3.99 -16.92 24.59
C TYR A 964 -2.98 -16.72 23.47
N SER A 965 -2.56 -15.47 23.22
CA SER A 965 -1.53 -15.13 22.25
C SER A 965 -0.27 -14.65 22.96
N ILE A 966 0.86 -15.27 22.63
CA ILE A 966 2.20 -14.85 23.10
C ILE A 966 2.60 -13.46 22.58
N TYR A 967 1.86 -12.92 21.59
CA TYR A 967 2.02 -11.60 20.99
C TYR A 967 0.99 -10.57 21.49
N GLU A 968 0.12 -10.94 22.44
CA GLU A 968 -0.82 -10.02 23.09
C GLU A 968 -0.57 -9.95 24.61
N ASP A 969 -0.19 -11.07 25.24
CA ASP A 969 -0.08 -11.19 26.70
C ASP A 969 1.39 -11.20 27.20
N TYR A 970 2.11 -10.12 26.88
CA TYR A 970 3.56 -9.96 27.01
C TYR A 970 4.15 -10.14 28.43
N GLU A 971 3.32 -10.05 29.47
CA GLU A 971 3.76 -10.24 30.87
C GLU A 971 4.11 -11.70 31.18
N PHE A 972 3.45 -12.66 30.50
CA PHE A 972 3.47 -14.09 30.89
C PHE A 972 4.21 -15.02 29.91
N CYS A 973 4.43 -14.58 28.66
CA CYS A 973 5.23 -15.23 27.62
C CYS A 973 4.74 -16.59 27.07
N TYR A 974 4.67 -17.66 27.87
CA TYR A 974 4.10 -18.97 27.46
C TYR A 974 3.12 -19.48 28.52
N CYS A 975 2.07 -20.18 28.09
CA CYS A 975 1.11 -20.87 28.96
C CYS A 975 1.71 -22.21 29.45
N PRO A 976 1.99 -22.38 30.76
CA PRO A 976 2.57 -23.61 31.31
C PRO A 976 1.54 -24.72 31.55
N HIS A 977 0.25 -24.43 31.38
CA HIS A 977 -0.84 -25.35 31.67
C HIS A 977 -1.02 -26.37 30.54
N ASN A 978 -0.63 -27.63 30.79
CA ASN A 978 -0.84 -28.80 29.92
C ASN A 978 -0.59 -28.53 28.41
N LEU A 979 0.55 -27.92 28.08
CA LEU A 979 0.82 -27.39 26.74
C LEU A 979 1.02 -28.49 25.68
N GLN A 980 1.69 -29.60 26.02
CA GLN A 980 1.90 -30.72 25.09
C GLN A 980 0.58 -31.43 24.77
N ALA A 981 -0.24 -31.71 25.78
CA ALA A 981 -1.58 -32.25 25.60
C ALA A 981 -2.45 -31.28 24.79
N SER A 982 -2.41 -29.97 25.10
CA SER A 982 -3.17 -28.93 24.40
C SER A 982 -2.85 -28.93 22.90
N ARG A 983 -1.57 -28.90 22.52
CA ARG A 983 -1.12 -28.93 21.12
C ARG A 983 -1.60 -30.17 20.35
N LEU A 984 -1.79 -31.31 21.03
CA LEU A 984 -2.25 -32.57 20.44
C LEU A 984 -3.78 -32.73 20.36
N ALA A 985 -4.58 -31.82 20.94
CA ALA A 985 -6.04 -31.91 20.99
C ALA A 985 -6.81 -30.60 20.77
N CYS A 986 -6.13 -29.47 20.60
CA CYS A 986 -6.78 -28.16 20.46
C CYS A 986 -7.60 -28.01 19.17
N GLN A 987 -8.53 -27.05 19.20
CA GLN A 987 -9.40 -26.69 18.08
C GLN A 987 -9.08 -25.30 17.49
N ASN A 988 -8.17 -24.55 18.12
CA ASN A 988 -7.67 -23.24 17.70
C ASN A 988 -6.21 -23.13 18.18
N ASP A 989 -5.33 -22.58 17.35
CA ASP A 989 -3.87 -22.62 17.56
C ASP A 989 -3.35 -21.76 18.74
N ASN A 990 -4.19 -20.93 19.34
CA ASN A 990 -3.85 -20.03 20.45
C ASN A 990 -4.90 -20.18 21.57
N PHE A 991 -4.94 -21.35 22.22
CA PHE A 991 -5.90 -21.66 23.29
C PHE A 991 -5.24 -22.34 24.50
N CYS A 992 -5.23 -21.66 25.65
CA CYS A 992 -4.72 -22.14 26.94
C CYS A 992 -5.91 -22.64 27.79
N SER A 993 -5.83 -23.82 28.40
CA SER A 993 -6.95 -24.44 29.12
C SER A 993 -6.49 -25.26 30.32
N ALA A 994 -7.24 -25.21 31.42
CA ALA A 994 -7.02 -26.07 32.58
C ALA A 994 -7.12 -27.57 32.22
N THR A 995 -8.02 -27.88 31.31
CA THR A 995 -8.41 -29.25 30.94
C THR A 995 -8.45 -29.42 29.43
N VAL A 996 -7.80 -30.48 28.97
CA VAL A 996 -7.72 -30.94 27.59
C VAL A 996 -8.45 -32.29 27.45
N ASP A 997 -8.99 -32.58 26.26
CA ASP A 997 -9.37 -33.95 25.89
C ASP A 997 -8.10 -34.81 25.77
N LEU A 998 -7.73 -35.41 26.91
CA LEU A 998 -6.54 -36.23 27.04
C LEU A 998 -6.60 -37.49 26.16
N ASP A 999 -7.78 -37.99 25.81
CA ASP A 999 -7.89 -39.16 24.94
C ASP A 999 -7.81 -38.78 23.45
N ALA A 1000 -8.23 -37.58 23.05
CA ALA A 1000 -7.86 -37.01 21.76
C ALA A 1000 -6.34 -36.80 21.68
N ALA A 1001 -5.72 -36.22 22.71
CA ALA A 1001 -4.29 -35.96 22.73
C ALA A 1001 -3.47 -37.26 22.63
N LYS A 1002 -3.86 -38.33 23.36
CA LYS A 1002 -3.26 -39.67 23.22
C LYS A 1002 -3.43 -40.23 21.80
N ARG A 1003 -4.64 -40.16 21.21
CA ARG A 1003 -4.89 -40.65 19.84
C ARG A 1003 -4.05 -39.91 18.81
N SER A 1004 -3.91 -38.59 18.93
CA SER A 1004 -3.04 -37.78 18.06
C SER A 1004 -1.55 -38.18 18.23
N LEU A 1005 -1.08 -38.36 19.47
CA LEU A 1005 0.30 -38.81 19.77
C LEU A 1005 0.60 -40.20 19.16
N ASP A 1006 -0.35 -41.12 19.23
CA ASP A 1006 -0.24 -42.45 18.62
C ASP A 1006 -0.25 -42.39 17.07
N ALA A 1007 -0.87 -41.35 16.49
CA ALA A 1007 -1.02 -41.16 15.05
C ALA A 1007 0.08 -40.31 14.37
N ALA A 1008 1.05 -39.78 15.14
CA ALA A 1008 2.26 -39.21 14.57
C ALA A 1008 3.10 -40.31 13.89
N THR A 1009 3.61 -40.09 12.68
CA THR A 1009 4.44 -41.10 12.00
C THR A 1009 5.72 -41.36 12.78
N MET A 1010 6.36 -40.28 13.26
CA MET A 1010 7.57 -40.29 14.06
C MET A 1010 7.35 -39.54 15.37
N LEU A 1011 7.84 -40.10 16.47
CA LEU A 1011 7.79 -39.51 17.81
C LEU A 1011 9.20 -39.54 18.41
N GLY A 1012 9.68 -38.40 18.90
CA GLY A 1012 10.95 -38.28 19.63
C GLY A 1012 10.77 -37.71 21.04
N VAL A 1013 11.77 -37.92 21.88
CA VAL A 1013 11.83 -37.51 23.28
C VAL A 1013 13.03 -36.59 23.47
N THR A 1014 12.83 -35.40 24.03
CA THR A 1014 13.87 -34.37 24.15
C THR A 1014 15.02 -34.82 25.07
N GLU A 1015 14.73 -35.68 26.05
CA GLU A 1015 15.68 -36.31 26.96
C GLU A 1015 16.52 -37.43 26.31
N ALA A 1016 16.13 -37.88 25.10
CA ALA A 1016 16.82 -38.90 24.29
C ALA A 1016 16.93 -38.38 22.83
N TYR A 1017 17.61 -37.24 22.69
CA TYR A 1017 17.58 -36.45 21.46
C TYR A 1017 18.36 -37.09 20.31
N HIS A 1018 19.53 -37.67 20.58
CA HIS A 1018 20.35 -38.35 19.58
C HIS A 1018 19.62 -39.60 19.03
N GLU A 1019 19.04 -40.37 19.95
CA GLU A 1019 18.25 -41.57 19.69
C GLU A 1019 16.99 -41.23 18.89
N SER A 1020 16.37 -40.08 19.16
CA SER A 1020 15.24 -39.55 18.40
C SER A 1020 15.62 -39.21 16.96
N LEU A 1021 16.76 -38.55 16.74
CA LEU A 1021 17.24 -38.26 15.38
C LEU A 1021 17.64 -39.53 14.62
N CYS A 1022 18.26 -40.51 15.29
CA CYS A 1022 18.54 -41.83 14.71
C CYS A 1022 17.25 -42.57 14.29
N LEU A 1023 16.19 -42.51 15.10
CA LEU A 1023 14.88 -43.06 14.75
C LEU A 1023 14.26 -42.34 13.55
N PHE A 1024 14.42 -41.02 13.44
CA PHE A 1024 13.95 -40.24 12.29
C PHE A 1024 14.75 -40.55 11.02
N HIS A 1025 16.08 -40.74 11.13
CA HIS A 1025 16.94 -41.14 10.01
C HIS A 1025 16.57 -42.53 9.48
N ALA A 1026 16.42 -43.51 10.38
CA ALA A 1026 16.01 -44.89 10.06
C ALA A 1026 14.65 -44.98 9.35
N HIS A 1027 13.75 -44.05 9.65
CA HIS A 1027 12.44 -43.94 9.00
C HIS A 1027 12.53 -43.22 7.65
N LEU A 1028 13.16 -42.06 7.57
CA LEU A 1028 13.20 -41.20 6.37
C LEU A 1028 14.14 -41.71 5.28
N MET A 1029 15.31 -42.22 5.65
CA MET A 1029 16.32 -42.72 4.71
C MET A 1029 16.25 -44.24 4.52
N GLY A 1030 15.66 -44.96 5.47
CA GLY A 1030 15.55 -46.42 5.44
C GLY A 1030 16.82 -47.16 5.88
N GLU A 1031 17.85 -46.43 6.31
CA GLU A 1031 19.17 -46.89 6.76
C GLU A 1031 19.61 -46.18 8.06
N LEU A 1032 20.54 -46.79 8.80
CA LEU A 1032 21.15 -46.22 10.01
C LEU A 1032 22.65 -45.94 9.77
N PRO A 1033 23.13 -44.71 10.07
CA PRO A 1033 24.55 -44.40 10.11
C PRO A 1033 25.28 -45.07 11.27
N ASP A 1034 26.61 -45.25 11.16
CA ASP A 1034 27.44 -45.87 12.21
C ASP A 1034 27.45 -45.10 13.54
N HIS A 1035 27.20 -43.78 13.52
CA HIS A 1035 27.04 -42.97 14.73
C HIS A 1035 25.75 -43.26 15.51
N CYS A 1036 24.79 -43.98 14.92
CA CYS A 1036 23.58 -44.45 15.59
C CYS A 1036 23.75 -45.85 16.23
N ASN A 1037 24.96 -46.40 16.25
CA ASN A 1037 25.31 -47.63 16.95
C ASN A 1037 26.04 -47.32 18.25
N CYS A 1038 25.46 -47.60 19.43
CA CYS A 1038 26.13 -47.33 20.70
C CYS A 1038 27.34 -48.23 20.99
N GLU A 1039 27.49 -49.32 20.24
CA GLU A 1039 28.68 -50.19 20.27
C GLU A 1039 29.78 -49.71 19.29
N SER A 1040 29.53 -48.65 18.51
CA SER A 1040 30.52 -48.00 17.64
C SER A 1040 31.27 -46.87 18.37
N PRO A 1041 32.58 -46.68 18.16
CA PRO A 1041 33.28 -45.48 18.64
C PRO A 1041 32.66 -44.17 18.08
N ASP A 1042 32.02 -44.23 16.91
CA ASP A 1042 31.40 -43.08 16.26
C ASP A 1042 30.11 -42.60 16.94
N TRP A 1043 29.54 -43.35 17.90
CA TRP A 1043 28.43 -42.89 18.75
C TRP A 1043 28.71 -41.53 19.39
N ASN A 1044 29.94 -41.37 19.90
CA ASN A 1044 30.40 -40.14 20.54
C ASN A 1044 30.87 -39.06 19.56
N SER A 1045 30.82 -39.32 18.24
CA SER A 1045 31.18 -38.36 17.20
C SER A 1045 30.00 -37.48 16.77
N TYR A 1046 28.75 -37.93 17.01
CA TYR A 1046 27.57 -37.18 16.60
C TYR A 1046 27.43 -35.89 17.41
N LYS A 1047 27.20 -34.77 16.70
CA LYS A 1047 27.11 -33.45 17.31
C LYS A 1047 25.71 -32.88 17.18
N GLU A 1048 24.90 -33.09 18.21
CA GLU A 1048 23.55 -32.55 18.34
C GLU A 1048 23.48 -31.02 18.14
N THR A 1049 22.52 -30.54 17.34
CA THR A 1049 22.31 -29.10 17.13
C THR A 1049 21.51 -28.47 18.27
N LYS A 1050 22.20 -28.11 19.36
CA LYS A 1050 21.60 -27.47 20.55
C LYS A 1050 21.36 -25.96 20.35
N GLU A 1051 20.29 -25.63 19.63
CA GLU A 1051 19.79 -24.26 19.43
C GLU A 1051 19.19 -23.66 20.72
N THR A 1052 20.05 -23.11 21.59
CA THR A 1052 19.62 -22.37 22.79
C THR A 1052 19.32 -20.88 22.51
N HIS A 1053 19.29 -20.47 21.24
CA HIS A 1053 19.29 -19.06 20.79
C HIS A 1053 20.51 -18.23 21.28
N GLY A 1054 21.59 -18.90 21.74
CA GLY A 1054 22.88 -18.26 22.03
C GLY A 1054 23.19 -18.00 23.51
N GLU A 1055 22.27 -18.33 24.43
CA GLU A 1055 22.49 -18.18 25.88
C GLU A 1055 22.57 -19.53 26.60
N SER A 1056 23.20 -19.54 27.78
CA SER A 1056 23.33 -20.71 28.64
C SER A 1056 22.27 -20.71 29.74
N TYR A 1057 21.44 -21.76 29.80
CA TYR A 1057 20.45 -21.92 30.86
C TYR A 1057 21.13 -22.18 32.21
N GLU A 1058 20.82 -21.38 33.23
CA GLU A 1058 21.39 -21.48 34.58
C GLU A 1058 20.41 -22.13 35.57
N GLY A 1059 20.88 -23.15 36.30
CA GLY A 1059 20.14 -23.89 37.34
C GLY A 1059 19.34 -25.09 36.80
N SER A 1060 18.98 -26.03 37.69
CA SER A 1060 18.04 -27.13 37.43
C SER A 1060 16.66 -26.82 38.01
N ILE A 1061 15.58 -27.43 37.49
CA ILE A 1061 14.29 -27.44 38.20
C ILE A 1061 14.33 -28.29 39.48
N GLU A 1062 15.31 -29.20 39.60
CA GLU A 1062 15.54 -29.98 40.82
C GLU A 1062 16.05 -29.12 41.99
N ASP A 1063 16.63 -27.94 41.71
CA ASP A 1063 17.09 -26.98 42.72
C ASP A 1063 15.95 -26.08 43.26
N MET A 1064 14.73 -26.21 42.73
CA MET A 1064 13.60 -25.33 43.07
C MET A 1064 12.88 -25.76 44.36
N PRO A 1065 12.23 -24.83 45.08
CA PRO A 1065 11.44 -25.17 46.28
C PRO A 1065 10.36 -26.23 46.00
N ALA A 1066 10.13 -27.12 46.96
CA ALA A 1066 9.16 -28.21 46.83
C ALA A 1066 7.72 -27.70 46.53
N GLU A 1067 7.37 -26.51 47.02
CA GLU A 1067 6.12 -25.81 46.72
C GLU A 1067 6.02 -25.41 45.24
N THR A 1068 7.06 -24.78 44.69
CA THR A 1068 7.19 -24.46 43.25
C THR A 1068 7.07 -25.72 42.39
N ILE A 1069 7.70 -26.82 42.80
CA ILE A 1069 7.62 -28.11 42.09
C ILE A 1069 6.19 -28.67 42.14
N ALA A 1070 5.48 -28.53 43.27
CA ALA A 1070 4.08 -28.95 43.39
C ALA A 1070 3.12 -28.09 42.54
N GLN A 1071 3.36 -26.78 42.41
CA GLN A 1071 2.61 -25.91 41.49
C GLN A 1071 2.78 -26.34 40.03
N VAL A 1072 4.02 -26.58 39.58
CA VAL A 1072 4.32 -27.04 38.21
C VAL A 1072 3.70 -28.42 37.94
N ASP A 1073 3.70 -29.31 38.93
CA ASP A 1073 3.03 -30.61 38.85
C ASP A 1073 1.51 -30.51 38.68
N ALA A 1074 0.87 -29.57 39.37
CA ALA A 1074 -0.56 -29.30 39.21
C ALA A 1074 -0.88 -28.73 37.81
N MET A 1075 -0.07 -27.80 37.30
CA MET A 1075 -0.23 -27.22 35.96
C MET A 1075 0.02 -28.22 34.82
N THR A 1076 0.75 -29.31 35.06
CA THR A 1076 1.20 -30.26 34.02
C THR A 1076 0.65 -31.69 34.16
N GLN A 1077 -0.42 -31.88 34.94
CA GLN A 1077 -0.99 -33.19 35.25
C GLN A 1077 -1.34 -34.04 34.01
N GLN A 1078 -1.85 -33.44 32.94
CA GLN A 1078 -2.22 -34.14 31.70
C GLN A 1078 -1.00 -34.33 30.77
N ASP A 1079 -0.08 -33.36 30.73
CA ASP A 1079 1.20 -33.49 30.02
C ASP A 1079 2.03 -34.65 30.56
N ARG A 1080 1.97 -34.93 31.87
CA ARG A 1080 2.59 -36.12 32.48
C ARG A 1080 2.08 -37.43 31.88
N ALA A 1081 0.76 -37.54 31.63
CA ALA A 1081 0.16 -38.73 31.04
C ALA A 1081 0.51 -38.87 29.53
N ILE A 1082 0.64 -37.75 28.82
CA ILE A 1082 1.14 -37.71 27.43
C ILE A 1082 2.62 -38.12 27.37
N TYR A 1083 3.47 -37.56 28.23
CA TYR A 1083 4.89 -37.89 28.29
C TYR A 1083 5.13 -39.37 28.61
N GLN A 1084 4.46 -39.91 29.65
CA GLN A 1084 4.56 -41.34 30.01
C GLN A 1084 4.13 -42.27 28.87
N ARG A 1085 3.06 -41.93 28.13
CA ARG A 1085 2.64 -42.70 26.95
C ARG A 1085 3.66 -42.59 25.82
N GLY A 1086 4.14 -41.38 25.55
CA GLY A 1086 5.06 -41.10 24.45
C GLY A 1086 6.42 -41.75 24.64
N VAL A 1087 7.00 -41.69 25.85
CA VAL A 1087 8.23 -42.44 26.19
C VAL A 1087 8.03 -43.94 26.01
N LYS A 1088 6.90 -44.50 26.47
CA LYS A 1088 6.59 -45.93 26.28
C LYS A 1088 6.45 -46.31 24.81
N ARG A 1089 5.89 -45.43 23.96
CA ARG A 1089 5.86 -45.61 22.51
C ARG A 1089 7.27 -45.52 21.92
N PHE A 1090 8.03 -44.47 22.25
CA PHE A 1090 9.37 -44.21 21.72
C PHE A 1090 10.31 -45.39 21.95
N VAL A 1091 10.40 -45.91 23.18
CA VAL A 1091 11.19 -47.12 23.51
C VAL A 1091 10.74 -48.32 22.67
N ALA A 1092 9.44 -48.50 22.44
CA ALA A 1092 8.92 -49.57 21.60
C ALA A 1092 9.17 -49.38 20.10
N ASP A 1093 9.31 -48.13 19.62
CA ASP A 1093 9.65 -47.82 18.23
C ASP A 1093 11.17 -47.97 17.99
N VAL A 1094 12.01 -47.57 18.96
CA VAL A 1094 13.46 -47.87 18.98
C VAL A 1094 13.71 -49.38 18.99
N GLN A 1095 13.05 -50.16 19.85
CA GLN A 1095 13.21 -51.62 19.87
C GLN A 1095 12.77 -52.33 18.58
N LYS A 1096 11.98 -51.68 17.71
CA LYS A 1096 11.69 -52.16 16.34
C LYS A 1096 12.83 -51.82 15.38
N MET A 1097 13.38 -50.60 15.49
CA MET A 1097 14.54 -50.14 14.73
C MET A 1097 15.75 -51.06 14.98
N GLU A 1098 16.10 -51.32 16.24
CA GLU A 1098 17.22 -52.20 16.62
C GLU A 1098 17.04 -53.60 16.01
N LYS A 1099 15.85 -54.19 16.12
CA LYS A 1099 15.52 -55.50 15.51
C LYS A 1099 15.50 -55.50 13.98
N ARG A 1100 15.26 -54.34 13.35
CA ARG A 1100 15.24 -54.20 11.88
C ARG A 1100 16.65 -54.13 11.29
N PHE A 1101 17.59 -53.51 11.99
CA PHE A 1101 18.94 -53.24 11.47
C PHE A 1101 20.05 -54.08 12.12
N GLY A 1102 19.80 -54.73 13.26
CA GLY A 1102 20.80 -55.51 14.00
C GLY A 1102 21.71 -54.66 14.90
N THR A 1103 21.48 -53.35 14.93
CA THR A 1103 22.23 -52.33 15.67
C THR A 1103 21.63 -52.09 17.06
N LYS A 1104 22.44 -51.86 18.08
CA LYS A 1104 21.96 -51.36 19.38
C LYS A 1104 22.05 -49.84 19.46
N SER A 1105 21.10 -49.24 20.18
CA SER A 1105 21.12 -47.85 20.59
C SER A 1105 21.25 -47.77 22.12
N ASP A 1106 21.79 -46.67 22.68
CA ASP A 1106 21.84 -46.51 24.14
C ASP A 1106 20.50 -46.00 24.71
N VAL A 1107 19.41 -46.71 24.38
CA VAL A 1107 18.15 -46.63 25.12
C VAL A 1107 18.18 -47.66 26.26
N SER A 1108 19.31 -47.71 26.98
CA SER A 1108 19.25 -48.01 28.40
C SER A 1108 18.40 -46.90 29.03
N ALA A 1109 17.33 -47.28 29.74
CA ALA A 1109 16.30 -46.29 30.10
C ALA A 1109 16.93 -45.18 30.97
N PRO A 1110 17.01 -43.91 30.49
CA PRO A 1110 17.57 -42.84 31.27
C PRO A 1110 16.73 -42.63 32.53
N ALA A 1111 17.26 -41.93 33.53
CA ALA A 1111 16.72 -41.85 34.89
C ALA A 1111 15.41 -41.04 35.04
N ILE A 1112 14.41 -41.33 34.19
CA ILE A 1112 13.02 -40.89 34.23
C ILE A 1112 12.39 -41.49 35.49
N ARG A 1113 12.62 -40.84 36.65
CA ARG A 1113 12.11 -41.27 37.95
C ARG A 1113 10.60 -41.52 37.84
N PRO A 1114 10.11 -42.76 38.07
CA PRO A 1114 8.67 -42.98 38.16
C PRO A 1114 8.15 -42.25 39.40
N VAL A 1115 7.37 -41.19 39.19
CA VAL A 1115 6.63 -40.54 40.28
C VAL A 1115 5.69 -41.59 40.87
N SER A 1116 5.78 -41.85 42.18
CA SER A 1116 4.96 -42.89 42.81
C SER A 1116 3.47 -42.53 42.72
N PRO A 1117 2.56 -43.52 42.58
CA PRO A 1117 1.12 -43.26 42.51
C PRO A 1117 0.54 -42.57 43.76
N GLU A 1118 1.24 -42.65 44.89
CA GLU A 1118 0.78 -42.22 46.22
C GLU A 1118 0.64 -40.69 46.35
N ALA A 1119 1.19 -39.90 45.42
CA ALA A 1119 1.11 -38.44 45.42
C ALA A 1119 -0.22 -37.86 44.86
N LEU A 1120 -1.22 -38.70 44.54
CA LEU A 1120 -2.45 -38.28 43.86
C LEU A 1120 -3.73 -38.25 44.71
N GLU A 1121 -3.73 -38.77 45.95
CA GLU A 1121 -4.94 -38.87 46.78
C GLU A 1121 -4.76 -38.34 48.22
N GLN A 1122 -4.66 -37.03 48.41
CA GLN A 1122 -4.96 -36.40 49.70
C GLN A 1122 -5.79 -35.12 49.56
N ARG A 1123 -7.05 -35.17 50.03
CA ARG A 1123 -7.81 -33.99 50.47
C ARG A 1123 -7.64 -33.81 51.99
N PRO A 1124 -7.64 -32.58 52.51
CA PRO A 1124 -7.34 -32.34 53.93
C PRO A 1124 -8.55 -32.66 54.83
N GLN A 1125 -8.42 -33.68 55.67
CA GLN A 1125 -9.22 -33.85 56.89
C GLN A 1125 -8.35 -34.37 58.05
N THR A 1126 -8.76 -34.07 59.28
CA THR A 1126 -7.97 -34.09 60.51
C THR A 1126 -8.05 -35.39 61.30
N ALA A 1127 -6.92 -36.00 61.69
CA ALA A 1127 -6.76 -36.71 62.97
C ALA A 1127 -5.29 -37.15 63.22
N LEU A 1128 -4.94 -37.32 64.51
CA LEU A 1128 -3.77 -38.04 65.05
C LEU A 1128 -4.29 -39.17 65.96
N PRO A 1129 -3.45 -40.09 66.47
CA PRO A 1129 -2.48 -40.95 65.78
C PRO A 1129 -2.70 -42.45 66.14
N GLY A 1130 -2.10 -43.39 65.39
CA GLY A 1130 -2.20 -44.84 65.68
C GLY A 1130 -0.96 -45.63 65.25
N ASN A 1131 -0.52 -46.58 66.08
CA ASN A 1131 0.76 -47.29 65.94
C ASN A 1131 0.65 -48.71 65.34
N SER A 1132 1.79 -49.21 64.87
CA SER A 1132 2.20 -50.63 64.73
C SER A 1132 1.62 -51.48 63.58
N ALA A 1133 2.31 -52.52 63.07
CA ALA A 1133 3.76 -52.80 62.99
C ALA A 1133 4.06 -54.00 62.06
N GLY A 1134 5.21 -53.97 61.36
CA GLY A 1134 5.84 -55.13 60.73
C GLY A 1134 5.42 -55.45 59.28
N LEU A 1135 6.21 -56.19 58.48
CA LEU A 1135 7.53 -56.77 58.78
C LEU A 1135 8.37 -57.05 57.50
N ARG A 1136 9.60 -56.50 57.46
CA ARG A 1136 10.86 -56.94 56.78
C ARG A 1136 10.87 -57.31 55.25
N VAL A 1137 11.80 -56.87 54.38
CA VAL A 1137 13.29 -56.71 54.41
C VAL A 1137 14.01 -58.08 54.19
N PHE A 1138 14.99 -58.31 53.28
CA PHE A 1138 16.26 -57.58 53.00
C PHE A 1138 16.92 -57.90 51.62
N LEU A 1139 17.81 -56.99 51.15
CA LEU A 1139 19.05 -57.18 50.33
C LEU A 1139 18.95 -57.66 48.85
N ALA A 1140 19.92 -57.37 47.96
CA ALA A 1140 21.29 -56.83 48.16
C ALA A 1140 21.71 -55.72 47.16
N GLN A 1141 22.77 -54.97 47.54
CA GLN A 1141 23.52 -53.96 46.76
C GLN A 1141 24.91 -54.53 46.35
N PRO A 1142 25.92 -53.84 45.73
CA PRO A 1142 26.49 -52.50 46.05
C PRO A 1142 26.98 -51.73 44.76
N VAL A 1143 27.95 -50.79 44.63
CA VAL A 1143 28.80 -49.90 45.49
C VAL A 1143 29.39 -48.72 44.64
N GLU A 1144 29.55 -47.51 45.22
CA GLU A 1144 30.55 -46.40 44.97
C GLU A 1144 30.85 -45.80 43.54
N ASP A 1145 31.43 -44.59 43.35
CA ASP A 1145 31.56 -43.30 44.11
C ASP A 1145 32.22 -42.18 43.22
N ARG A 1146 32.28 -40.92 43.71
CA ARG A 1146 33.26 -39.81 43.43
C ARG A 1146 33.10 -38.78 42.28
N TRP A 1147 32.41 -37.68 42.63
CA TRP A 1147 32.95 -36.29 42.79
C TRP A 1147 33.80 -35.55 41.69
N LEU A 1148 33.27 -34.37 41.28
CA LEU A 1148 33.92 -33.01 41.21
C LEU A 1148 34.76 -32.47 40.01
N ARG A 1149 34.28 -31.28 39.54
CA ARG A 1149 34.94 -29.92 39.53
C ARG A 1149 35.41 -29.23 38.22
N THR A 1150 34.96 -27.97 38.13
CA THR A 1150 35.63 -26.73 37.64
C THR A 1150 35.94 -26.47 36.15
N THR A 1151 35.07 -25.62 35.56
CA THR A 1151 35.39 -24.35 34.88
C THR A 1151 36.38 -24.26 33.70
N SER A 1152 35.79 -23.95 32.54
CA SER A 1152 36.10 -22.78 31.67
C SER A 1152 37.28 -22.76 30.69
N ARG A 1153 36.88 -22.37 29.46
CA ARG A 1153 37.51 -21.42 28.52
C ARG A 1153 38.54 -21.88 27.46
N ASP A 1154 38.26 -21.30 26.28
CA ASP A 1154 39.17 -20.78 25.26
C ASP A 1154 39.93 -21.71 24.28
N ALA A 1155 39.40 -21.67 23.04
CA ALA A 1155 40.11 -21.16 21.85
C ALA A 1155 40.84 -22.12 20.87
N LYS A 1156 40.26 -22.12 19.66
CA LYS A 1156 40.90 -21.87 18.34
C LYS A 1156 41.55 -23.01 17.52
N LEU A 1157 41.38 -22.80 16.21
CA LEU A 1157 42.20 -23.16 15.04
C LEU A 1157 42.00 -24.49 14.29
N LYS A 1158 41.80 -24.30 12.96
CA LYS A 1158 41.96 -25.20 11.80
C LYS A 1158 43.48 -25.39 11.48
N PRO A 1159 43.97 -26.17 10.48
CA PRO A 1159 43.25 -26.73 9.31
C PRO A 1159 43.68 -28.14 8.79
N SER A 1160 42.97 -28.62 7.74
CA SER A 1160 43.40 -29.37 6.52
C SER A 1160 44.45 -30.52 6.59
N THR A 1161 44.49 -31.56 5.72
CA THR A 1161 44.02 -31.69 4.31
C THR A 1161 44.04 -33.17 3.83
N ALA A 1162 43.38 -33.46 2.70
CA ALA A 1162 43.72 -34.46 1.66
C ALA A 1162 43.69 -36.00 1.93
N ASP A 1163 42.69 -36.64 1.30
CA ASP A 1163 42.78 -37.75 0.32
C ASP A 1163 43.91 -38.80 0.36
N HIS A 1164 43.55 -40.10 0.28
CA HIS A 1164 43.65 -40.86 -1.00
C HIS A 1164 43.21 -42.36 -0.95
N GLN A 1165 42.49 -42.81 -2.01
CA GLN A 1165 42.60 -44.14 -2.70
C GLN A 1165 42.11 -45.43 -1.94
N LEU A 1166 41.70 -46.57 -2.54
CA LEU A 1166 41.35 -46.98 -3.94
C LEU A 1166 40.60 -48.37 -3.97
N ILE A 1167 40.24 -48.85 -5.18
CA ILE A 1167 39.92 -50.26 -5.61
C ILE A 1167 38.52 -50.90 -5.34
N SER A 1168 37.58 -50.60 -6.26
CA SER A 1168 36.76 -51.49 -7.12
C SER A 1168 36.00 -52.79 -6.67
N SER A 1169 34.73 -52.85 -7.13
CA SER A 1169 34.16 -53.85 -8.09
C SER A 1169 33.04 -54.84 -7.66
N ARG A 1170 31.95 -54.85 -8.47
CA ARG A 1170 31.04 -55.96 -8.91
C ARG A 1170 30.35 -56.90 -7.88
N SER A 1171 29.17 -57.51 -8.10
CA SER A 1171 27.92 -57.14 -8.85
C SER A 1171 26.83 -58.24 -8.76
N ALA A 1172 25.56 -57.84 -8.59
CA ALA A 1172 24.32 -58.46 -9.16
C ALA A 1172 23.60 -59.72 -8.54
N THR A 1173 22.30 -59.51 -8.23
CA THR A 1173 21.07 -60.33 -8.54
C THR A 1173 20.73 -61.70 -7.87
N CYS A 1174 19.53 -61.83 -7.25
CA CYS A 1174 18.23 -62.32 -7.85
C CYS A 1174 17.29 -63.20 -6.95
N ARG A 1175 15.95 -63.05 -7.14
CA ARG A 1175 14.81 -64.02 -6.97
C ARG A 1175 14.30 -64.47 -5.55
N GLU A 1176 13.04 -64.91 -5.30
CA GLU A 1176 11.69 -64.83 -5.97
C GLU A 1176 10.54 -65.43 -5.06
N PHE A 1177 9.27 -65.49 -5.54
CA PHE A 1177 7.98 -66.08 -5.02
C PHE A 1177 7.09 -65.17 -4.12
N LEU A 1178 5.76 -64.90 -4.30
CA LEU A 1178 4.50 -65.58 -4.78
C LEU A 1178 3.67 -66.19 -3.61
N ARG A 1179 2.32 -66.09 -3.41
CA ARG A 1179 1.01 -65.86 -4.14
C ARG A 1179 -0.05 -65.27 -3.13
N HIS A 1180 -1.38 -65.03 -3.25
CA HIS A 1180 -2.58 -65.01 -4.19
C HIS A 1180 -3.71 -64.16 -3.46
N GLY A 1181 -4.96 -63.85 -3.91
CA GLY A 1181 -5.71 -63.94 -5.19
C GLY A 1181 -7.28 -64.06 -5.05
N ALA A 1182 -8.09 -63.25 -5.78
CA ALA A 1182 -9.57 -63.36 -6.08
C ALA A 1182 -10.62 -63.06 -4.95
N ARG A 1183 -11.93 -62.67 -5.10
CA ARG A 1183 -12.97 -62.33 -6.17
C ARG A 1183 -14.27 -61.77 -5.45
N SER A 1184 -15.44 -61.31 -5.98
CA SER A 1184 -15.99 -60.60 -7.19
C SER A 1184 -17.54 -60.31 -7.09
N GLN A 1185 -18.15 -59.54 -8.03
CA GLN A 1185 -19.64 -59.32 -8.34
C GLN A 1185 -20.44 -58.26 -7.49
N TRP A 1186 -21.48 -57.48 -7.92
CA TRP A 1186 -22.48 -57.34 -9.06
C TRP A 1186 -23.93 -57.83 -8.73
N GLU A 1187 -25.11 -57.23 -9.06
CA GLU A 1187 -25.65 -56.00 -9.78
C GLU A 1187 -26.91 -55.42 -9.02
N ARG A 1188 -27.98 -54.66 -9.44
CA ARG A 1188 -28.56 -53.85 -10.60
C ARG A 1188 -29.81 -53.00 -10.07
N GLU A 1189 -30.79 -52.30 -10.72
CA GLU A 1189 -31.22 -51.90 -12.10
C GLU A 1189 -31.93 -50.48 -12.24
N LYS A 1190 -33.25 -50.34 -12.56
CA LYS A 1190 -33.95 -49.13 -13.16
C LYS A 1190 -35.52 -49.10 -12.97
N PRO A 1191 -36.43 -48.36 -13.71
CA PRO A 1191 -36.56 -46.93 -14.22
C PRO A 1191 -37.98 -46.25 -13.97
N VAL A 1192 -38.33 -45.17 -14.74
CA VAL A 1192 -39.68 -44.62 -15.16
C VAL A 1192 -40.21 -43.33 -14.43
N SER A 1193 -40.99 -42.36 -14.99
CA SER A 1193 -40.95 -41.56 -16.27
C SER A 1193 -42.00 -40.38 -16.36
N ALA A 1194 -41.69 -39.29 -17.09
CA ALA A 1194 -42.61 -38.35 -17.84
C ALA A 1194 -43.59 -37.40 -17.06
N MET A 1195 -44.22 -36.30 -17.58
CA MET A 1195 -44.23 -35.59 -18.90
C MET A 1195 -44.85 -34.13 -18.87
N SER A 1196 -44.53 -33.24 -19.84
CA SER A 1196 -45.35 -32.09 -20.43
C SER A 1196 -45.84 -30.88 -19.56
N SER A 1197 -46.18 -29.64 -20.04
CA SER A 1197 -46.00 -28.88 -21.33
C SER A 1197 -46.58 -27.41 -21.33
N PHE A 1198 -45.93 -26.43 -22.04
CA PHE A 1198 -46.50 -25.27 -22.83
C PHE A 1198 -47.36 -24.14 -22.14
N ALA A 1199 -47.61 -22.90 -22.67
CA ALA A 1199 -46.93 -21.97 -23.65
C ALA A 1199 -47.66 -20.56 -23.80
N HIS A 1200 -47.06 -19.59 -24.54
CA HIS A 1200 -47.57 -18.23 -24.98
C HIS A 1200 -47.82 -17.16 -23.87
N GLY A 1201 -47.87 -15.82 -24.05
CA GLY A 1201 -47.74 -14.83 -25.17
C GLY A 1201 -48.05 -13.39 -24.62
N TYR A 1202 -48.12 -12.22 -25.32
CA TYR A 1202 -47.71 -11.75 -26.68
C TYR A 1202 -47.94 -10.19 -26.82
N THR A 1203 -47.17 -9.43 -27.65
CA THR A 1203 -47.46 -8.07 -28.27
C THR A 1203 -47.68 -6.78 -27.40
N MET A 1204 -46.90 -5.67 -27.56
CA MET A 1204 -47.12 -4.42 -28.39
C MET A 1204 -48.01 -3.29 -27.74
N LEU A 1205 -47.99 -1.96 -28.06
CA LEU A 1205 -47.24 -1.04 -28.97
C LEU A 1205 -47.39 0.49 -28.58
N TRP A 1206 -46.36 1.34 -28.82
CA TRP A 1206 -46.32 2.82 -29.09
C TRP A 1206 -46.84 3.92 -28.11
N GLY A 1207 -46.26 5.14 -28.23
CA GLY A 1207 -46.80 6.42 -27.70
C GLY A 1207 -45.75 7.55 -27.49
N VAL A 1208 -45.90 8.72 -28.14
CA VAL A 1208 -44.95 9.88 -28.05
C VAL A 1208 -45.71 11.21 -28.02
N ASN A 1209 -45.45 12.12 -27.04
CA ASN A 1209 -45.17 13.55 -27.31
C ASN A 1209 -44.85 14.48 -26.10
N PHE A 1210 -44.11 15.53 -26.47
CA PHE A 1210 -43.79 16.87 -25.92
C PHE A 1210 -44.50 17.50 -24.69
N PHE A 1211 -43.67 18.22 -23.91
CA PHE A 1211 -43.87 19.54 -23.25
C PHE A 1211 -45.20 19.90 -22.54
N SER A 1212 -45.14 20.30 -21.24
CA SER A 1212 -45.49 21.68 -20.78
C SER A 1212 -45.14 21.93 -19.29
N ARG A 1213 -45.35 23.16 -18.81
CA ARG A 1213 -44.94 23.73 -17.52
C ARG A 1213 -46.05 23.77 -16.45
N ARG A 1214 -45.62 23.71 -15.17
CA ARG A 1214 -46.18 24.38 -13.95
C ARG A 1214 -47.57 23.95 -13.43
N GLY A 1215 -47.74 24.13 -12.11
CA GLY A 1215 -49.02 24.19 -11.39
C GLY A 1215 -49.50 22.82 -10.91
N SER A 1216 -49.32 22.33 -9.67
CA SER A 1216 -49.47 22.88 -8.30
C SER A 1216 -50.81 22.51 -7.65
N GLN A 1217 -50.76 21.66 -6.60
CA GLN A 1217 -51.85 21.30 -5.68
C GLN A 1217 -52.95 20.43 -6.32
N ARG A 1218 -53.04 19.13 -5.97
CA ARG A 1218 -53.58 18.49 -4.73
C ARG A 1218 -55.08 18.17 -4.85
N PRO A 1219 -55.68 17.25 -4.05
CA PRO A 1219 -55.13 16.49 -2.90
C PRO A 1219 -53.87 15.67 -3.18
#